data_AF-A0A959Y3C3-F1
#
_entry.id   AF-A0A959Y3C3-F1
#
_cell.length_a   1.000
_cell.length_b   1.000
_cell.length_c   1.000
_cell.angle_alpha   90.00
_cell.angle_beta   90.00
_cell.angle_gamma   90.00
#
_symmetry.space_group_name_H-M   'P 1'
#
loop_
_entity.id
_entity.type
_entity.pdbx_description
1 polymer ?
#
loop_
_entity_poly.entity_id
_entity_poly.type
_entity_poly.pdbx_seq_one_letter_code
_entity_poly.pdbx_strand_id
1 'polypeptide(L)'
;FFRNNNLTPSNITGAMQSDNRMREVLEQEVFPNRQLPTGTPANIPVLDLAYYPSERGPYNYTTTLDSDGTLPVPQDNWAGITRRINTTDFEASNIEVIQFWMMDPFDPAVSNSQGQPASNVDSDNTTGGELYIDLGNISEDVLRDSRKAFENGLPKNLDDQAATTDETVWGVVPTTQSVVNAFAITDDNSNRFQDVGMDGLSDQQPDIEGRTEQAFFSDYLDNLDPGARAVWQSDPSADNYHFFRGSDYDALNLDILERYKLFNGLEGNSITDEDSPEDYPTQANTLPTTEDINQDQNLGESESYFEYKIDLKPQDMVVGQNFITDRILATANTPEGPKQVYWYQFKVPVRLPDKVVNGIQDFRSIRFMRMYLKDWQQPVVLRFARLEFVRGEWRKYNFSLETPGEVIGGDPDATTYETAAVNIEENGNRTPINYVLPPGINQEIDVASANLRNLNEQSLQLLTCNLRDGDARASFRNVNFDIRSYKKMRMFIHAEGADPNDPLEYGDISVFVRLGNDLDQNYYEYEVPVVPSALNNNDPYNVWPETNNMIIEFAKLNDVKISRDQSGIPRNERYMQFDGDRRIFVKGSPNLAQMSTIMIGIRNPKQDGPEANPWSTDDGQPQCAEVWVNELRLTDFDQRGGWAAIARVNTTLADLGTLSIAGNYSTPFWGSIDKRVSERQRETKYGVDISSNLELGKFLPEESGVRIPMYVGFSEEVSNPQFDP
;
A
#
# COMPACT_ATOMS: atom_id res chain seq x y z
N PHE A 1 6.91 -5.38 -29.61
CA PHE A 1 5.65 -6.12 -29.83
C PHE A 1 4.46 -5.23 -30.17
N PHE A 2 4.07 -4.26 -29.33
CA PHE A 2 2.79 -3.53 -29.48
C PHE A 2 2.84 -2.23 -30.29
N ARG A 3 3.94 -1.99 -31.01
CA ARG A 3 4.14 -0.78 -31.82
C ARG A 3 4.58 -1.21 -33.21
N ASN A 4 4.07 -0.57 -34.25
CA ASN A 4 4.45 -0.87 -35.63
C ASN A 4 5.70 -0.06 -36.01
N ASN A 5 6.85 -0.47 -35.46
CA ASN A 5 8.16 0.11 -35.75
C ASN A 5 9.15 -1.00 -36.16
N ASN A 6 10.38 -0.60 -36.49
CA ASN A 6 11.45 -1.50 -36.91
C ASN A 6 11.96 -2.46 -35.83
N LEU A 7 11.53 -2.32 -34.56
CA LEU A 7 11.92 -3.20 -33.46
C LEU A 7 10.91 -4.33 -33.22
N THR A 8 9.72 -4.25 -33.82
CA THR A 8 8.70 -5.30 -33.71
C THR A 8 9.00 -6.40 -34.73
N PRO A 9 9.17 -7.66 -34.28
CA PRO A 9 9.38 -8.78 -35.17
C PRO A 9 8.29 -8.91 -36.22
N SER A 10 8.67 -9.26 -37.45
CA SER A 10 7.77 -9.24 -38.60
C SER A 10 6.64 -10.27 -38.54
N ASN A 11 6.83 -11.34 -37.76
CA ASN A 11 5.84 -12.40 -37.55
C ASN A 11 4.76 -12.02 -36.53
N ILE A 12 4.89 -10.89 -35.82
CA ILE A 12 3.92 -10.44 -34.81
C ILE A 12 2.74 -9.78 -35.52
N THR A 13 1.60 -10.45 -35.51
CA THR A 13 0.41 -10.05 -36.26
C THR A 13 -0.58 -9.24 -35.41
N GLY A 14 -1.55 -8.59 -36.08
CA GLY A 14 -2.66 -7.92 -35.41
C GLY A 14 -3.53 -8.86 -34.56
N ALA A 15 -3.61 -10.15 -34.93
CA ALA A 15 -4.30 -11.18 -34.16
C ALA A 15 -3.61 -11.43 -32.81
N MET A 16 -2.28 -11.60 -32.82
CA MET A 16 -1.48 -11.72 -31.60
C MET A 16 -1.58 -10.47 -30.72
N GLN A 17 -1.53 -9.28 -31.33
CA GLN A 17 -1.75 -8.01 -30.62
C GLN A 17 -3.19 -7.80 -30.14
N SER A 18 -4.12 -8.67 -30.53
CA SER A 18 -5.52 -8.66 -30.11
C SER A 18 -5.85 -9.76 -29.09
N ASP A 19 -4.94 -10.70 -28.82
CA ASP A 19 -5.15 -11.76 -27.85
C ASP A 19 -5.04 -11.21 -26.42
N ASN A 20 -6.10 -11.37 -25.60
CA ASN A 20 -6.16 -10.89 -24.23
C ASN A 20 -5.00 -11.38 -23.35
N ARG A 21 -4.40 -12.53 -23.64
CA ARG A 21 -3.27 -13.10 -22.88
C ARG A 21 -1.95 -12.37 -23.15
N MET A 22 -1.81 -11.69 -24.30
CA MET A 22 -0.54 -11.09 -24.71
C MET A 22 -0.63 -9.65 -25.22
N ARG A 23 -1.81 -9.08 -25.44
CA ARG A 23 -1.98 -7.70 -25.94
C ARG A 23 -1.50 -6.63 -24.95
N GLU A 24 -1.31 -5.42 -25.46
CA GLU A 24 -1.10 -4.23 -24.64
C GLU A 24 -2.35 -3.91 -23.81
N VAL A 25 -2.13 -3.51 -22.55
CA VAL A 25 -3.17 -3.04 -21.63
C VAL A 25 -2.98 -1.54 -21.42
N LEU A 26 -4.07 -0.77 -21.57
CA LEU A 26 -4.04 0.69 -21.41
C LEU A 26 -4.56 1.09 -20.02
N GLU A 27 -4.06 2.20 -19.46
CA GLU A 27 -4.50 2.70 -18.14
C GLU A 27 -6.01 2.92 -18.11
N GLN A 28 -6.58 3.48 -19.18
CA GLN A 28 -8.02 3.76 -19.27
C GLN A 28 -8.89 2.49 -19.38
N GLU A 29 -8.30 1.34 -19.68
CA GLU A 29 -9.02 0.06 -19.68
C GLU A 29 -9.37 -0.36 -18.24
N VAL A 30 -8.40 -0.24 -17.33
CA VAL A 30 -8.54 -0.65 -15.93
C VAL A 30 -9.04 0.51 -15.05
N PHE A 31 -8.61 1.74 -15.35
CA PHE A 31 -8.94 2.95 -14.59
C PHE A 31 -9.57 4.01 -15.52
N PRO A 32 -10.82 3.81 -15.97
CA PRO A 32 -11.45 4.66 -17.00
C PRO A 32 -11.62 6.12 -16.57
N ASN A 33 -11.76 6.37 -15.27
CA ASN A 33 -11.92 7.70 -14.70
C ASN A 33 -10.59 8.43 -14.48
N ARG A 34 -9.46 7.75 -14.68
CA ARG A 34 -8.14 8.34 -14.47
C ARG A 34 -7.70 9.17 -15.66
N GLN A 35 -7.25 10.37 -15.37
CA GLN A 35 -6.68 11.28 -16.36
C GLN A 35 -5.15 11.17 -16.34
N LEU A 36 -4.54 10.91 -17.49
CA LEU A 36 -3.09 10.84 -17.63
C LEU A 36 -2.50 12.22 -18.02
N PRO A 37 -1.33 12.60 -17.48
CA PRO A 37 -0.61 13.77 -17.96
C PRO A 37 -0.23 13.58 -19.43
N THR A 38 -0.21 14.68 -20.18
CA THR A 38 0.20 14.65 -21.59
C THR A 38 1.68 14.26 -21.70
N GLY A 39 1.98 13.30 -22.58
CA GLY A 39 3.32 12.76 -22.77
C GLY A 39 3.67 11.59 -21.84
N THR A 40 2.78 11.22 -20.90
CA THR A 40 2.91 9.96 -20.15
C THR A 40 2.46 8.80 -21.03
N PRO A 41 3.19 7.66 -21.05
CA PRO A 41 2.73 6.45 -21.73
C PRO A 41 1.35 6.05 -21.22
N ALA A 42 0.45 5.74 -22.15
CA ALA A 42 -0.93 5.35 -21.81
C ALA A 42 -1.06 3.87 -21.42
N ASN A 43 0.01 3.08 -21.56
CA ASN A 43 0.01 1.67 -21.25
C ASN A 43 0.35 1.41 -19.78
N ILE A 44 -0.29 0.38 -19.21
CA ILE A 44 0.09 -0.19 -17.92
C ILE A 44 1.22 -1.20 -18.16
N PRO A 45 2.36 -1.10 -17.47
CA PRO A 45 3.31 -2.19 -17.40
C PRO A 45 2.70 -3.31 -16.54
N VAL A 46 2.23 -4.37 -17.20
CA VAL A 46 1.63 -5.53 -16.53
C VAL A 46 2.71 -6.49 -16.04
N LEU A 47 2.45 -7.17 -14.92
CA LEU A 47 3.16 -8.39 -14.55
C LEU A 47 2.36 -9.57 -15.11
N ASP A 48 2.91 -10.26 -16.09
CA ASP A 48 2.30 -11.46 -16.67
C ASP A 48 2.98 -12.69 -16.05
N LEU A 49 2.21 -13.51 -15.31
CA LEU A 49 2.63 -14.80 -14.79
C LEU A 49 2.05 -15.92 -15.66
N ALA A 50 2.84 -16.41 -16.60
CA ALA A 50 2.50 -17.57 -17.41
C ALA A 50 2.96 -18.85 -16.71
N TYR A 51 2.04 -19.78 -16.49
CA TYR A 51 2.33 -21.06 -15.85
C TYR A 51 1.84 -22.22 -16.71
N TYR A 52 2.74 -23.16 -16.96
CA TYR A 52 2.53 -24.35 -17.79
C TYR A 52 2.71 -25.58 -16.89
N PRO A 53 1.64 -26.07 -16.24
CA PRO A 53 1.76 -27.05 -15.15
C PRO A 53 2.23 -28.44 -15.61
N SER A 54 2.13 -28.75 -16.90
CA SER A 54 2.65 -29.98 -17.51
C SER A 54 4.09 -29.86 -17.99
N GLU A 55 4.66 -28.65 -18.07
CA GLU A 55 6.04 -28.45 -18.53
C GLU A 55 7.00 -28.51 -17.33
N ARG A 56 8.17 -29.11 -17.53
CA ARG A 56 9.22 -29.21 -16.51
C ARG A 56 9.90 -27.83 -16.37
N GLY A 57 9.91 -27.30 -15.16
CA GLY A 57 10.66 -26.08 -14.82
C GLY A 57 12.15 -26.34 -14.54
N PRO A 58 12.92 -25.27 -14.31
CA PRO A 58 14.36 -25.35 -14.04
C PRO A 58 14.68 -26.16 -12.79
N TYR A 59 15.84 -26.80 -12.79
CA TYR A 59 16.44 -27.62 -11.72
C TYR A 59 15.53 -28.73 -11.17
N ASN A 60 14.62 -29.25 -12.01
CA ASN A 60 13.73 -30.35 -11.65
C ASN A 60 14.21 -31.68 -12.26
N TYR A 61 14.94 -32.47 -11.47
CA TYR A 61 15.47 -33.78 -11.88
C TYR A 61 14.51 -34.96 -11.60
N THR A 62 13.20 -34.76 -11.74
CA THR A 62 12.23 -35.87 -11.65
C THR A 62 12.42 -36.85 -12.80
N THR A 63 12.43 -38.15 -12.48
CA THR A 63 12.50 -39.23 -13.48
C THR A 63 11.12 -39.67 -13.97
N THR A 64 10.05 -39.15 -13.36
CA THR A 64 8.66 -39.49 -13.71
C THR A 64 8.15 -38.50 -14.75
N LEU A 65 8.51 -38.75 -16.01
CA LEU A 65 8.12 -37.95 -17.18
C LEU A 65 7.41 -38.84 -18.21
N ASP A 66 6.48 -38.26 -18.95
CA ASP A 66 5.94 -38.87 -20.16
C ASP A 66 6.99 -38.92 -21.27
N SER A 67 6.80 -39.76 -22.29
CA SER A 67 7.76 -39.93 -23.39
C SER A 67 8.02 -38.65 -24.20
N ASP A 68 7.17 -37.63 -24.09
CA ASP A 68 7.36 -36.31 -24.70
C ASP A 68 8.08 -35.31 -23.77
N GLY A 69 8.50 -35.76 -22.58
CA GLY A 69 9.22 -34.95 -21.60
C GLY A 69 8.32 -34.14 -20.67
N THR A 70 6.99 -34.28 -20.75
CA THR A 70 6.05 -33.57 -19.87
C THR A 70 5.81 -34.27 -18.54
N LEU A 71 5.25 -33.53 -17.58
CA LEU A 71 4.88 -34.01 -16.25
C LEU A 71 3.48 -34.65 -16.29
N PRO A 72 3.32 -35.92 -15.88
CA PRO A 72 2.08 -36.67 -16.09
C PRO A 72 0.90 -36.23 -15.20
N VAL A 73 1.19 -35.56 -14.07
CA VAL A 73 0.17 -35.07 -13.11
C VAL A 73 0.38 -33.57 -12.89
N PRO A 74 -0.18 -32.71 -13.76
CA PRO A 74 0.03 -31.26 -13.70
C PRO A 74 -0.38 -30.61 -12.36
N GLN A 75 -1.39 -31.16 -11.68
CA GLN A 75 -1.97 -30.58 -10.46
C GLN A 75 -1.06 -30.66 -9.24
N ASP A 76 -0.15 -31.64 -9.22
CA ASP A 76 0.80 -31.82 -8.12
C ASP A 76 1.99 -30.86 -8.22
N ASN A 77 2.16 -30.22 -9.36
CA ASN A 77 3.26 -29.30 -9.63
C ASN A 77 2.98 -27.90 -9.07
N TRP A 78 4.05 -27.16 -8.84
CA TRP A 78 4.00 -25.76 -8.47
C TRP A 78 5.16 -25.00 -9.09
N ALA A 79 5.00 -23.69 -9.25
CA ALA A 79 6.06 -22.78 -9.64
C ALA A 79 5.91 -21.48 -8.88
N GLY A 80 7.02 -20.87 -8.46
CA GLY A 80 6.99 -19.67 -7.65
C GLY A 80 8.09 -18.68 -7.96
N ILE A 81 7.83 -17.43 -7.64
CA ILE A 81 8.77 -16.31 -7.73
C ILE A 81 8.90 -15.66 -6.36
N THR A 82 10.11 -15.25 -6.01
CA THR A 82 10.41 -14.60 -4.73
C THR A 82 11.01 -13.23 -4.98
N ARG A 83 10.64 -12.25 -4.15
CA ARG A 83 11.16 -10.89 -4.20
C ARG A 83 11.43 -10.36 -2.80
N ARG A 84 12.56 -9.67 -2.63
CA ARG A 84 12.84 -8.91 -1.40
C ARG A 84 11.91 -7.71 -1.24
N ILE A 85 11.52 -7.42 -0.01
CA ILE A 85 10.71 -6.26 0.37
C ILE A 85 11.62 -5.21 1.04
N ASN A 86 11.56 -3.98 0.55
CA ASN A 86 12.40 -2.90 1.05
C ASN A 86 11.91 -2.34 2.40
N THR A 87 10.60 -2.25 2.60
CA THR A 87 9.97 -1.74 3.83
C THR A 87 9.47 -2.90 4.66
N THR A 88 10.29 -3.39 5.59
CA THR A 88 10.05 -4.66 6.27
C THR A 88 9.13 -4.56 7.50
N ASP A 89 9.03 -3.39 8.12
CA ASP A 89 8.13 -3.14 9.26
C ASP A 89 6.76 -2.68 8.77
N PHE A 90 5.86 -3.65 8.57
CA PHE A 90 4.50 -3.42 8.09
C PHE A 90 3.61 -2.83 9.19
N GLU A 91 3.92 -3.05 10.48
CA GLU A 91 3.18 -2.45 11.58
C GLU A 91 3.42 -0.95 11.67
N ALA A 92 4.69 -0.53 11.62
CA ALA A 92 5.06 0.88 11.62
C ALA A 92 4.52 1.60 10.38
N SER A 93 4.63 0.95 9.21
CA SER A 93 4.19 1.48 7.92
C SER A 93 2.68 1.39 7.68
N ASN A 94 1.96 0.73 8.59
CA ASN A 94 0.54 0.40 8.49
C ASN A 94 0.13 -0.19 7.14
N ILE A 95 0.91 -1.18 6.65
CA ILE A 95 0.51 -1.98 5.49
C ILE A 95 -0.62 -2.91 5.95
N GLU A 96 -1.77 -2.81 5.30
CA GLU A 96 -2.97 -3.56 5.71
C GLU A 96 -3.38 -4.59 4.66
N VAL A 97 -3.15 -4.32 3.38
CA VAL A 97 -3.70 -5.10 2.27
C VAL A 97 -2.66 -5.31 1.18
N ILE A 98 -2.61 -6.53 0.62
CA ILE A 98 -2.04 -6.78 -0.70
C ILE A 98 -3.17 -6.55 -1.71
N GLN A 99 -3.04 -5.54 -2.57
CA GLN A 99 -4.02 -5.22 -3.59
C GLN A 99 -3.49 -5.58 -4.97
N PHE A 100 -4.34 -6.21 -5.78
CA PHE A 100 -4.02 -6.38 -7.19
C PHE A 100 -5.26 -6.38 -8.09
N TRP A 101 -5.05 -5.95 -9.33
CA TRP A 101 -6.04 -6.01 -10.40
C TRP A 101 -5.61 -7.08 -11.40
N MET A 102 -6.41 -8.14 -11.52
CA MET A 102 -6.10 -9.29 -12.37
C MET A 102 -7.10 -9.44 -13.50
N MET A 103 -6.62 -9.67 -14.72
CA MET A 103 -7.48 -10.00 -15.86
C MET A 103 -8.11 -11.38 -15.63
N ASP A 104 -9.37 -11.53 -16.04
CA ASP A 104 -10.06 -12.82 -16.03
C ASP A 104 -9.27 -13.87 -16.84
N PRO A 105 -8.81 -14.97 -16.22
CA PRO A 105 -7.97 -15.94 -16.89
C PRO A 105 -8.77 -17.09 -17.52
N PHE A 106 -10.11 -17.06 -17.54
CA PHE A 106 -10.94 -18.22 -17.90
C PHE A 106 -11.68 -18.10 -19.24
N ASP A 107 -11.87 -19.25 -19.88
CA ASP A 107 -12.66 -19.42 -21.11
C ASP A 107 -14.16 -19.11 -20.85
N PRO A 108 -14.88 -18.38 -21.74
CA PRO A 108 -16.30 -18.08 -21.59
C PRO A 108 -17.25 -19.29 -21.52
N ALA A 109 -16.78 -20.50 -21.82
CA ALA A 109 -17.51 -21.76 -21.67
C ALA A 109 -17.76 -22.12 -20.21
N VAL A 110 -17.03 -21.54 -19.25
CA VAL A 110 -17.25 -21.72 -17.82
C VAL A 110 -17.94 -20.51 -17.19
N SER A 111 -18.55 -20.72 -16.03
CA SER A 111 -19.29 -19.69 -15.30
C SER A 111 -19.02 -19.79 -13.80
N ASN A 112 -19.14 -18.66 -13.12
CA ASN A 112 -19.03 -18.62 -11.67
C ASN A 112 -20.25 -19.25 -10.97
N SER A 113 -20.21 -19.36 -9.63
CA SER A 113 -21.30 -19.93 -8.84
C SER A 113 -22.63 -19.17 -8.94
N GLN A 114 -22.61 -17.93 -9.44
CA GLN A 114 -23.81 -17.12 -9.75
C GLN A 114 -24.30 -17.28 -11.20
N GLY A 115 -23.68 -18.15 -12.00
CA GLY A 115 -24.05 -18.39 -13.39
C GLY A 115 -23.61 -17.29 -14.36
N GLN A 116 -22.66 -16.44 -13.97
CA GLN A 116 -22.09 -15.43 -14.84
C GLN A 116 -20.91 -16.05 -15.61
N PRO A 117 -20.89 -15.96 -16.95
CA PRO A 117 -19.81 -16.54 -17.73
C PRO A 117 -18.51 -15.77 -17.51
N ALA A 118 -17.39 -16.48 -17.62
CA ALA A 118 -16.10 -15.84 -17.79
C ALA A 118 -16.04 -15.05 -19.11
N SER A 119 -15.06 -14.18 -19.23
CA SER A 119 -15.02 -13.14 -20.26
C SER A 119 -13.84 -13.24 -21.23
N ASN A 120 -12.84 -14.06 -20.93
CA ASN A 120 -11.62 -14.09 -21.72
C ASN A 120 -11.69 -15.10 -22.87
N VAL A 121 -12.18 -14.64 -24.01
CA VAL A 121 -12.35 -15.42 -25.26
C VAL A 121 -11.08 -16.05 -25.81
N ASP A 122 -9.89 -15.62 -25.37
CA ASP A 122 -8.60 -16.14 -25.83
C ASP A 122 -7.97 -17.11 -24.82
N SER A 123 -8.59 -17.33 -23.66
CA SER A 123 -8.12 -18.33 -22.71
C SER A 123 -8.71 -19.72 -23.00
N ASP A 124 -7.90 -20.76 -22.87
CA ASP A 124 -8.31 -22.16 -22.96
C ASP A 124 -8.55 -22.79 -21.57
N ASN A 125 -8.38 -22.01 -20.49
CA ASN A 125 -8.47 -22.51 -19.12
C ASN A 125 -9.92 -22.59 -18.62
N THR A 126 -10.33 -23.79 -18.24
CA THR A 126 -11.68 -24.13 -17.78
C THR A 126 -11.71 -24.70 -16.36
N THR A 127 -10.55 -25.09 -15.81
CA THR A 127 -10.48 -25.77 -14.50
C THR A 127 -10.10 -24.83 -13.36
N GLY A 128 -9.22 -23.87 -13.61
CA GLY A 128 -8.56 -23.09 -12.56
C GLY A 128 -7.53 -23.85 -11.74
N GLY A 129 -7.09 -23.20 -10.67
CA GLY A 129 -6.11 -23.67 -9.69
C GLY A 129 -5.99 -22.68 -8.52
N GLU A 130 -4.83 -22.61 -7.89
CA GLU A 130 -4.60 -21.84 -6.67
C GLU A 130 -3.40 -20.89 -6.84
N LEU A 131 -3.52 -19.67 -6.31
CA LEU A 131 -2.44 -18.71 -6.15
C LEU A 131 -2.15 -18.53 -4.68
N TYR A 132 -0.89 -18.70 -4.30
CA TYR A 132 -0.41 -18.49 -2.95
C TYR A 132 0.51 -17.28 -2.89
N ILE A 133 0.42 -16.55 -1.77
CA ILE A 133 1.33 -15.47 -1.43
C ILE A 133 1.89 -15.76 -0.04
N ASP A 134 3.21 -15.82 0.09
CA ASP A 134 3.91 -15.94 1.36
C ASP A 134 4.55 -14.60 1.72
N LEU A 135 4.37 -14.14 2.96
CA LEU A 135 5.02 -12.94 3.50
C LEU A 135 5.82 -13.28 4.75
N GLY A 136 7.14 -13.06 4.72
CA GLY A 136 7.97 -13.23 5.91
C GLY A 136 9.44 -13.41 5.57
N ASN A 137 10.07 -14.36 6.26
CA ASN A 137 11.38 -14.88 5.91
C ASN A 137 11.17 -16.12 5.02
N ILE A 138 11.72 -16.07 3.82
CA ILE A 138 11.70 -17.15 2.84
C ILE A 138 13.15 -17.57 2.61
N SER A 139 13.38 -18.86 2.43
CA SER A 139 14.71 -19.40 2.16
C SER A 139 15.24 -18.83 0.85
N GLU A 140 16.47 -18.36 0.86
CA GLU A 140 17.23 -17.93 -0.32
C GLU A 140 18.00 -19.09 -0.95
N ASP A 141 18.16 -20.20 -0.23
CA ASP A 141 18.66 -21.51 -0.70
C ASP A 141 17.61 -22.13 -1.64
N VAL A 142 17.75 -21.84 -2.95
CA VAL A 142 16.87 -22.29 -4.03
C VAL A 142 17.20 -23.74 -4.35
N LEU A 143 18.49 -24.03 -4.57
CA LEU A 143 19.02 -25.37 -4.72
C LEU A 143 19.41 -25.90 -3.33
N ARG A 144 18.52 -26.70 -2.72
CA ARG A 144 18.62 -27.10 -1.31
C ARG A 144 19.86 -27.95 -1.00
N ASP A 145 21.01 -27.32 -0.79
CA ASP A 145 22.27 -27.95 -0.37
C ASP A 145 23.04 -27.17 0.71
N SER A 146 22.46 -26.05 1.20
CA SER A 146 23.07 -25.18 2.20
C SER A 146 24.41 -24.58 1.75
N ARG A 147 24.66 -24.49 0.45
CA ARG A 147 25.82 -23.82 -0.15
C ARG A 147 25.32 -22.68 -1.02
N LYS A 148 25.82 -21.47 -0.77
CA LYS A 148 25.45 -20.31 -1.58
C LYS A 148 25.98 -20.49 -3.01
N ALA A 149 25.10 -20.68 -3.98
CA ALA A 149 25.45 -20.59 -5.39
C ALA A 149 25.59 -19.13 -5.81
N PHE A 150 26.66 -18.81 -6.52
CA PHE A 150 26.90 -17.51 -7.14
C PHE A 150 27.88 -17.64 -8.31
N GLU A 151 27.44 -17.20 -9.48
CA GLU A 151 28.15 -17.37 -10.75
C GLU A 151 29.53 -16.70 -10.78
N ASN A 152 29.69 -15.53 -10.16
CA ASN A 152 30.97 -14.82 -10.19
C ASN A 152 32.07 -15.44 -9.31
N GLY A 153 31.74 -16.47 -8.52
CA GLY A 153 32.71 -17.30 -7.83
C GLY A 153 33.28 -18.43 -8.69
N LEU A 154 32.69 -18.66 -9.86
CA LEU A 154 33.13 -19.67 -10.81
C LEU A 154 34.39 -19.23 -11.56
N PRO A 155 35.18 -20.17 -12.10
CA PRO A 155 36.39 -19.86 -12.86
C PRO A 155 36.07 -18.91 -14.02
N LYS A 156 36.83 -17.83 -14.16
CA LYS A 156 36.61 -16.87 -15.26
C LYS A 156 37.14 -17.36 -16.63
N ASN A 157 38.00 -18.38 -16.61
CA ASN A 157 38.56 -19.06 -17.78
C ASN A 157 39.21 -20.38 -17.35
N LEU A 158 39.66 -21.17 -18.34
CA LEU A 158 40.33 -22.48 -18.17
C LEU A 158 41.58 -22.45 -17.26
N ASP A 159 42.28 -21.32 -17.18
CA ASP A 159 43.55 -21.20 -16.46
C ASP A 159 43.39 -20.58 -15.06
N ASP A 160 42.16 -20.35 -14.59
CA ASP A 160 41.88 -19.67 -13.32
C ASP A 160 42.08 -20.58 -12.09
N GLN A 161 43.34 -20.79 -11.73
CA GLN A 161 43.74 -21.59 -10.56
C GLN A 161 43.32 -20.99 -9.21
N ALA A 162 42.87 -19.73 -9.18
CA ALA A 162 42.42 -19.08 -7.95
C ALA A 162 40.96 -19.40 -7.62
N ALA A 163 40.17 -19.81 -8.62
CA ALA A 163 38.81 -20.29 -8.42
C ALA A 163 38.84 -21.71 -7.85
N THR A 164 38.16 -21.90 -6.71
CA THR A 164 38.04 -23.21 -6.07
C THR A 164 36.57 -23.55 -5.92
N THR A 165 36.17 -24.74 -6.37
CA THR A 165 34.78 -25.20 -6.36
C THR A 165 34.63 -26.53 -5.60
N ASP A 166 33.40 -26.83 -5.20
CA ASP A 166 32.98 -28.09 -4.54
C ASP A 166 31.75 -28.64 -5.28
N GLU A 167 31.53 -29.95 -5.22
CA GLU A 167 30.39 -30.61 -5.84
C GLU A 167 29.27 -30.82 -4.81
N THR A 168 28.03 -30.54 -5.20
CA THR A 168 26.83 -30.81 -4.40
C THR A 168 25.92 -31.78 -5.14
N VAL A 169 24.72 -32.04 -4.63
CA VAL A 169 23.73 -32.86 -5.37
C VAL A 169 23.10 -32.11 -6.53
N TRP A 170 23.21 -30.77 -6.54
CA TRP A 170 22.59 -29.90 -7.53
C TRP A 170 23.55 -29.40 -8.60
N GLY A 171 24.86 -29.53 -8.39
CA GLY A 171 25.86 -29.08 -9.35
C GLY A 171 27.21 -28.76 -8.70
N VAL A 172 27.85 -27.69 -9.15
CA VAL A 172 29.18 -27.26 -8.72
C VAL A 172 29.15 -25.81 -8.22
N VAL A 173 29.47 -25.65 -6.94
CA VAL A 173 29.38 -24.35 -6.24
C VAL A 173 30.78 -23.80 -5.91
N PRO A 174 30.96 -22.46 -5.88
CA PRO A 174 32.19 -21.86 -5.38
C PRO A 174 32.42 -22.13 -3.88
N THR A 175 33.68 -22.29 -3.48
CA THR A 175 34.09 -22.43 -2.07
C THR A 175 34.64 -21.15 -1.45
N THR A 176 34.79 -20.12 -2.27
CA THR A 176 35.27 -18.80 -1.85
C THR A 176 34.13 -17.96 -1.29
N GLN A 177 34.44 -16.89 -0.57
CA GLN A 177 33.43 -15.93 -0.13
C GLN A 177 33.23 -14.89 -1.23
N SER A 178 31.97 -14.66 -1.64
CA SER A 178 31.65 -13.52 -2.52
C SER A 178 31.95 -12.19 -1.81
N VAL A 179 32.70 -11.31 -2.49
CA VAL A 179 33.09 -9.98 -1.97
C VAL A 179 32.35 -8.87 -2.71
N VAL A 180 32.18 -9.02 -4.03
CA VAL A 180 31.49 -8.09 -4.91
C VAL A 180 30.62 -8.93 -5.85
N ASN A 181 29.37 -8.54 -6.05
CA ASN A 181 28.49 -9.21 -7.02
C ASN A 181 28.68 -8.60 -8.42
N ALA A 182 29.71 -9.05 -9.13
CA ALA A 182 30.02 -8.65 -10.49
C ALA A 182 30.86 -9.74 -11.18
N PHE A 183 30.66 -9.92 -12.49
CA PHE A 183 31.50 -10.81 -13.31
C PHE A 183 32.95 -10.33 -13.35
N ALA A 184 33.87 -11.27 -13.59
CA ALA A 184 35.28 -10.96 -13.73
C ALA A 184 35.54 -10.18 -15.03
N ILE A 185 36.51 -9.25 -15.00
CA ILE A 185 37.00 -8.61 -16.22
C ILE A 185 37.98 -9.58 -16.90
N THR A 186 37.63 -9.99 -18.11
CA THR A 186 38.41 -10.91 -18.97
C THR A 186 38.98 -10.17 -20.17
N ASP A 187 40.03 -10.70 -20.80
CA ASP A 187 40.70 -10.06 -21.94
C ASP A 187 39.83 -10.05 -23.21
N ASP A 188 38.87 -10.98 -23.31
CA ASP A 188 37.90 -11.12 -24.39
C ASP A 188 36.52 -10.53 -24.05
N ASN A 189 36.37 -9.91 -22.87
CA ASN A 189 35.09 -9.43 -22.31
C ASN A 189 33.98 -10.50 -22.27
N SER A 190 34.33 -11.79 -22.25
CA SER A 190 33.36 -12.87 -22.12
C SER A 190 33.14 -13.26 -20.66
N ASN A 191 31.89 -13.56 -20.31
CA ASN A 191 31.50 -14.15 -19.03
C ASN A 191 31.00 -15.60 -19.17
N ARG A 192 31.16 -16.24 -20.34
CA ARG A 192 30.62 -17.58 -20.66
C ARG A 192 30.95 -18.69 -19.63
N PHE A 193 32.10 -18.58 -18.96
CA PHE A 193 32.54 -19.56 -17.95
C PHE A 193 31.89 -19.36 -16.57
N GLN A 194 31.29 -18.19 -16.35
CA GLN A 194 30.65 -17.80 -15.09
C GLN A 194 29.13 -17.79 -15.22
N ASP A 195 28.60 -17.33 -16.35
CA ASP A 195 27.16 -17.22 -16.65
C ASP A 195 26.55 -18.57 -17.05
N VAL A 196 26.57 -19.52 -16.11
CA VAL A 196 26.19 -20.94 -16.28
C VAL A 196 25.14 -21.37 -15.25
N GLY A 197 24.27 -20.44 -14.84
CA GLY A 197 23.17 -20.76 -13.94
C GLY A 197 23.56 -21.02 -12.47
N MET A 198 22.58 -21.47 -11.69
CA MET A 198 22.74 -21.75 -10.25
C MET A 198 23.43 -23.09 -9.96
N ASP A 199 23.32 -24.06 -10.87
CA ASP A 199 24.00 -25.34 -10.75
C ASP A 199 25.50 -25.22 -11.10
N GLY A 200 25.91 -24.17 -11.81
CA GLY A 200 27.31 -23.90 -12.10
C GLY A 200 27.91 -24.87 -13.11
N LEU A 201 27.08 -25.43 -13.98
CA LEU A 201 27.43 -26.35 -15.06
C LEU A 201 26.89 -25.78 -16.37
N SER A 202 27.58 -26.02 -17.48
CA SER A 202 27.07 -25.65 -18.80
C SER A 202 26.49 -26.86 -19.54
N ASP A 203 25.49 -26.66 -20.38
CA ASP A 203 24.83 -27.69 -21.22
C ASP A 203 25.76 -28.69 -21.93
N GLN A 204 26.60 -28.18 -22.83
CA GLN A 204 27.41 -29.00 -23.77
C GLN A 204 28.80 -28.46 -24.04
N GLN A 205 29.11 -27.23 -23.66
CA GLN A 205 30.40 -26.66 -23.99
C GLN A 205 31.47 -27.21 -23.05
N PRO A 206 32.56 -27.82 -23.56
CA PRO A 206 33.68 -28.25 -22.72
C PRO A 206 34.54 -27.03 -22.39
N ASP A 207 33.93 -26.03 -21.75
CA ASP A 207 34.61 -24.85 -21.27
C ASP A 207 35.47 -25.21 -20.04
N ILE A 208 35.12 -26.27 -19.31
CA ILE A 208 35.98 -26.97 -18.35
C ILE A 208 35.77 -28.48 -18.53
N GLU A 209 36.84 -29.25 -18.77
CA GLU A 209 36.76 -30.69 -19.04
C GLU A 209 36.06 -31.44 -17.90
N GLY A 210 34.95 -32.13 -18.20
CA GLY A 210 34.18 -32.93 -17.25
C GLY A 210 33.11 -32.17 -16.45
N ARG A 211 32.97 -30.86 -16.65
CA ARG A 211 32.02 -29.99 -15.94
C ARG A 211 30.87 -29.54 -16.85
N THR A 212 30.13 -30.52 -17.35
CA THR A 212 28.95 -30.30 -18.19
C THR A 212 27.75 -30.96 -17.55
N GLU A 213 26.56 -30.40 -17.74
CA GLU A 213 25.32 -30.98 -17.21
C GLU A 213 25.12 -32.45 -17.61
N GLN A 214 25.38 -32.79 -18.88
CA GLN A 214 25.23 -34.16 -19.38
C GLN A 214 26.12 -35.18 -18.69
N ALA A 215 27.34 -34.78 -18.35
CA ALA A 215 28.27 -35.64 -17.64
C ALA A 215 27.85 -35.79 -16.18
N PHE A 216 27.53 -34.66 -15.53
CA PHE A 216 27.16 -34.61 -14.13
C PHE A 216 25.84 -35.33 -13.84
N PHE A 217 24.82 -35.08 -14.65
CA PHE A 217 23.49 -35.69 -14.55
C PHE A 217 23.32 -36.95 -15.41
N SER A 218 24.42 -37.61 -15.78
CA SER A 218 24.38 -38.84 -16.60
C SER A 218 23.52 -39.94 -15.97
N ASP A 219 23.64 -40.15 -14.66
CA ASP A 219 22.82 -41.10 -13.90
C ASP A 219 21.32 -40.75 -13.96
N TYR A 220 20.96 -39.46 -13.91
CA TYR A 220 19.59 -39.01 -14.08
C TYR A 220 19.08 -39.30 -15.49
N LEU A 221 19.84 -38.90 -16.52
CA LEU A 221 19.50 -39.10 -17.92
C LEU A 221 19.37 -40.58 -18.31
N ASP A 222 20.17 -41.46 -17.70
CA ASP A 222 20.12 -42.91 -17.91
C ASP A 222 18.86 -43.56 -17.32
N ASN A 223 18.22 -42.90 -16.34
CA ASN A 223 16.98 -43.37 -15.73
C ASN A 223 15.70 -42.81 -16.37
N LEU A 224 15.82 -41.94 -17.39
CA LEU A 224 14.68 -41.41 -18.13
C LEU A 224 14.16 -42.39 -19.20
N ASP A 225 12.88 -42.28 -19.53
CA ASP A 225 12.32 -42.89 -20.74
C ASP A 225 13.11 -42.40 -21.98
N PRO A 226 13.39 -43.25 -22.98
CA PRO A 226 14.16 -42.83 -24.15
C PRO A 226 13.60 -41.61 -24.90
N GLY A 227 12.28 -41.42 -24.90
CA GLY A 227 11.65 -40.23 -25.47
C GLY A 227 11.95 -38.98 -24.64
N ALA A 228 11.71 -39.05 -23.33
CA ALA A 228 12.00 -37.95 -22.40
C ALA A 228 13.49 -37.58 -22.39
N ARG A 229 14.38 -38.57 -22.43
CA ARG A 229 15.83 -38.36 -22.55
C ARG A 229 16.18 -37.59 -23.82
N ALA A 230 15.56 -37.89 -24.95
CA ALA A 230 15.84 -37.19 -26.20
C ALA A 230 15.49 -35.69 -26.14
N VAL A 231 14.50 -35.33 -25.31
CA VAL A 231 14.09 -33.94 -25.06
C VAL A 231 15.06 -33.24 -24.10
N TRP A 232 15.39 -33.87 -22.98
CA TRP A 232 16.11 -33.23 -21.88
C TRP A 232 17.62 -33.48 -21.85
N GLN A 233 18.16 -34.30 -22.74
CA GLN A 233 19.61 -34.54 -22.77
C GLN A 233 20.42 -33.30 -23.15
N SER A 234 19.87 -32.37 -23.96
CA SER A 234 20.61 -31.17 -24.37
C SER A 234 20.76 -30.17 -23.23
N ASP A 235 19.74 -30.10 -22.38
CA ASP A 235 19.60 -29.18 -21.25
C ASP A 235 18.95 -29.93 -20.05
N PRO A 236 19.73 -30.75 -19.33
CA PRO A 236 19.27 -31.45 -18.14
C PRO A 236 18.71 -30.54 -17.04
N SER A 237 19.26 -29.34 -16.82
CA SER A 237 18.80 -28.41 -15.77
C SER A 237 17.59 -27.58 -16.16
N ALA A 238 17.25 -27.47 -17.45
CA ALA A 238 16.19 -26.63 -17.99
C ALA A 238 16.29 -25.15 -17.59
N ASP A 239 17.50 -24.60 -17.53
CA ASP A 239 17.76 -23.24 -17.06
C ASP A 239 18.35 -22.30 -18.12
N ASN A 240 18.41 -22.73 -19.38
CA ASN A 240 18.82 -21.90 -20.50
C ASN A 240 18.01 -20.60 -20.65
N TYR A 241 18.72 -19.50 -20.83
CA TYR A 241 18.16 -18.20 -21.19
C TYR A 241 17.99 -18.05 -22.72
N HIS A 242 16.90 -17.41 -23.14
CA HIS A 242 16.77 -16.91 -24.50
C HIS A 242 16.12 -15.53 -24.58
N PHE A 243 16.73 -14.62 -25.34
CA PHE A 243 16.17 -13.28 -25.53
C PHE A 243 14.91 -13.33 -26.41
N PHE A 244 13.84 -12.66 -25.97
CA PHE A 244 12.51 -12.73 -26.59
C PHE A 244 12.44 -12.18 -28.03
N ARG A 245 13.47 -11.45 -28.49
CA ARG A 245 13.58 -10.93 -29.88
C ARG A 245 14.63 -11.68 -30.72
N GLY A 246 15.02 -12.91 -30.37
CA GLY A 246 15.94 -13.68 -31.19
C GLY A 246 15.46 -13.84 -32.64
N SER A 247 16.40 -13.76 -33.58
CA SER A 247 16.15 -13.88 -35.02
C SER A 247 15.73 -15.30 -35.45
N ASP A 248 16.13 -16.30 -34.68
CA ASP A 248 15.70 -17.68 -34.77
C ASP A 248 14.22 -17.85 -34.39
N TYR A 249 13.75 -17.17 -33.33
CA TYR A 249 12.35 -17.14 -32.93
C TYR A 249 11.46 -16.49 -34.00
N ASP A 250 12.01 -15.51 -34.72
CA ASP A 250 11.36 -14.91 -35.90
C ASP A 250 11.22 -15.94 -37.03
N ALA A 251 12.26 -16.74 -37.29
CA ALA A 251 12.23 -17.79 -38.31
C ALA A 251 11.26 -18.93 -37.97
N LEU A 252 11.12 -19.25 -36.67
CA LEU A 252 10.15 -20.22 -36.15
C LEU A 252 8.71 -19.68 -36.10
N ASN A 253 8.51 -18.38 -36.33
CA ASN A 253 7.23 -17.68 -36.24
C ASN A 253 6.54 -17.79 -34.86
N LEU A 254 7.33 -17.81 -33.78
CA LEU A 254 6.80 -17.92 -32.41
C LEU A 254 5.94 -16.72 -32.00
N ASP A 255 4.90 -16.98 -31.23
CA ASP A 255 4.05 -15.94 -30.65
C ASP A 255 4.74 -15.21 -29.47
N ILE A 256 4.05 -14.24 -28.85
CA ILE A 256 4.63 -13.46 -27.76
C ILE A 256 4.86 -14.32 -26.51
N LEU A 257 3.94 -15.23 -26.17
CA LEU A 257 4.03 -16.05 -24.95
C LEU A 257 5.16 -17.08 -25.07
N GLU A 258 5.27 -17.75 -26.23
CA GLU A 258 6.33 -18.70 -26.55
C GLU A 258 7.71 -18.05 -26.45
N ARG A 259 7.85 -16.81 -26.93
CA ARG A 259 9.11 -16.06 -26.88
C ARG A 259 9.60 -15.75 -25.47
N TYR A 260 8.70 -15.67 -24.48
CA TYR A 260 9.06 -15.40 -23.09
C TYR A 260 9.27 -16.67 -22.27
N LYS A 261 9.02 -17.88 -22.80
CA LYS A 261 9.15 -19.14 -22.05
C LYS A 261 10.55 -19.33 -21.43
N LEU A 262 11.61 -19.00 -22.17
CA LEU A 262 13.01 -19.16 -21.73
C LEU A 262 13.64 -17.84 -21.26
N PHE A 263 12.88 -16.74 -21.18
CA PHE A 263 13.46 -15.44 -20.83
C PHE A 263 13.90 -15.34 -19.35
N ASN A 264 13.35 -16.20 -18.48
CA ASN A 264 13.70 -16.24 -17.06
C ASN A 264 14.78 -17.29 -16.73
N GLY A 265 15.37 -17.93 -17.75
CA GLY A 265 16.52 -18.83 -17.57
C GLY A 265 17.72 -18.11 -16.94
N LEU A 266 18.60 -18.89 -16.31
CA LEU A 266 19.75 -18.40 -15.58
C LEU A 266 21.04 -18.58 -16.38
N GLU A 267 21.26 -19.70 -17.07
CA GLU A 267 22.42 -19.90 -17.95
C GLU A 267 22.34 -18.95 -19.16
N GLY A 268 23.33 -18.07 -19.32
CA GLY A 268 23.42 -17.12 -20.43
C GLY A 268 22.56 -15.87 -20.30
N ASN A 269 21.95 -15.60 -19.13
CA ASN A 269 21.06 -14.46 -18.93
C ASN A 269 21.79 -13.10 -18.93
N SER A 270 23.10 -13.15 -18.81
CA SER A 270 24.01 -12.01 -18.78
C SER A 270 25.01 -12.07 -19.95
N ILE A 271 24.64 -12.76 -21.04
CA ILE A 271 25.47 -12.92 -22.25
C ILE A 271 26.01 -11.58 -22.77
N THR A 272 27.32 -11.53 -23.03
CA THR A 272 27.96 -10.30 -23.52
C THR A 272 27.71 -10.05 -25.00
N ASP A 273 27.93 -8.81 -25.45
CA ASP A 273 27.78 -8.43 -26.86
C ASP A 273 28.74 -9.23 -27.77
N GLU A 274 29.89 -9.67 -27.24
CA GLU A 274 30.87 -10.49 -27.95
C GLU A 274 30.40 -11.93 -28.18
N ASP A 275 29.58 -12.48 -27.28
CA ASP A 275 29.09 -13.86 -27.32
C ASP A 275 27.67 -13.98 -27.89
N SER A 276 26.92 -12.88 -27.95
CA SER A 276 25.56 -12.85 -28.50
C SER A 276 25.54 -13.16 -30.01
N PRO A 277 24.59 -13.98 -30.49
CA PRO A 277 24.40 -14.20 -31.92
C PRO A 277 23.71 -13.03 -32.63
N GLU A 278 23.23 -12.03 -31.89
CA GLU A 278 22.47 -10.88 -32.41
C GLU A 278 23.33 -9.62 -32.52
N ASP A 279 22.92 -8.66 -33.36
CA ASP A 279 23.64 -7.39 -33.56
C ASP A 279 23.25 -6.27 -32.56
N TYR A 280 22.49 -6.63 -31.52
CA TYR A 280 22.05 -5.77 -30.44
C TYR A 280 22.20 -6.46 -29.08
N PRO A 281 22.29 -5.71 -27.97
CA PRO A 281 22.39 -6.30 -26.65
C PRO A 281 21.19 -7.21 -26.33
N THR A 282 21.48 -8.45 -25.97
CA THR A 282 20.50 -9.49 -25.63
C THR A 282 20.51 -9.89 -24.16
N GLN A 283 21.42 -9.35 -23.34
CA GLN A 283 21.47 -9.59 -21.91
C GLN A 283 20.18 -9.14 -21.20
N ALA A 284 19.65 -9.99 -20.30
CA ALA A 284 18.54 -9.63 -19.41
C ALA A 284 19.04 -8.86 -18.19
N ASN A 285 20.21 -9.23 -17.68
CA ASN A 285 20.86 -8.64 -16.51
C ASN A 285 22.35 -8.44 -16.78
N THR A 286 23.00 -7.57 -15.99
CA THR A 286 24.46 -7.41 -16.00
C THR A 286 25.11 -7.96 -14.74
N LEU A 287 24.29 -8.40 -13.77
CA LEU A 287 24.73 -8.92 -12.49
C LEU A 287 24.68 -10.45 -12.53
N PRO A 288 25.69 -11.13 -11.97
CA PRO A 288 25.69 -12.57 -11.80
C PRO A 288 24.48 -13.05 -10.99
N THR A 289 23.97 -14.21 -11.36
CA THR A 289 22.97 -14.94 -10.61
C THR A 289 23.57 -15.41 -9.27
N THR A 290 22.81 -15.23 -8.19
CA THR A 290 23.21 -15.63 -6.84
C THR A 290 22.00 -15.97 -5.99
N GLU A 291 22.17 -16.89 -5.05
CA GLU A 291 21.19 -17.22 -4.00
C GLU A 291 21.20 -16.22 -2.82
N ASP A 292 21.61 -14.98 -3.08
CA ASP A 292 21.61 -13.87 -2.11
C ASP A 292 20.69 -12.78 -2.64
N ILE A 293 19.38 -13.03 -2.51
CA ILE A 293 18.31 -12.20 -3.05
C ILE A 293 18.31 -10.83 -2.35
N ASN A 294 18.60 -10.80 -1.05
CA ASN A 294 18.60 -9.59 -0.24
C ASN A 294 19.91 -8.78 -0.35
N GLN A 295 21.00 -9.38 -0.83
CA GLN A 295 22.34 -8.81 -1.01
C GLN A 295 23.09 -8.49 0.30
N ASP A 296 22.86 -9.30 1.35
CA ASP A 296 23.54 -9.17 2.64
C ASP A 296 24.83 -10.01 2.76
N GLN A 297 25.23 -10.67 1.67
CA GLN A 297 26.39 -11.53 1.51
C GLN A 297 26.29 -12.90 2.17
N ASN A 298 25.18 -13.24 2.82
CA ASN A 298 24.94 -14.53 3.44
C ASN A 298 23.85 -15.31 2.70
N LEU A 299 23.70 -16.58 3.05
CA LEU A 299 22.59 -17.42 2.61
C LEU A 299 21.59 -17.52 3.74
N GLY A 300 20.38 -16.99 3.56
CA GLY A 300 19.28 -17.15 4.49
C GLY A 300 18.52 -18.46 4.26
N GLU A 301 18.70 -19.47 5.09
CA GLU A 301 17.99 -20.77 4.94
C GLU A 301 16.67 -20.85 5.75
N SER A 302 16.46 -19.90 6.67
CA SER A 302 15.33 -19.96 7.60
C SER A 302 14.02 -19.56 6.90
N GLU A 303 13.03 -20.44 6.94
CA GLU A 303 11.66 -20.09 6.56
C GLU A 303 10.81 -19.77 7.79
N SER A 304 10.15 -18.62 7.80
CA SER A 304 9.09 -18.27 8.75
C SER A 304 8.22 -17.20 8.14
N TYR A 305 7.00 -17.56 7.74
CA TYR A 305 6.13 -16.70 6.93
C TYR A 305 4.64 -16.92 7.21
N PHE A 306 3.87 -15.94 6.80
CA PHE A 306 2.42 -15.97 6.72
C PHE A 306 2.01 -16.34 5.29
N GLU A 307 1.18 -17.37 5.15
CA GLU A 307 0.69 -17.89 3.86
C GLU A 307 -0.75 -17.42 3.65
N TYR A 308 -1.03 -16.87 2.47
CA TYR A 308 -2.35 -16.49 1.99
C TYR A 308 -2.68 -17.30 0.75
N LYS A 309 -3.82 -17.98 0.78
CA LYS A 309 -4.32 -18.81 -0.32
C LYS A 309 -5.45 -18.08 -1.03
N ILE A 310 -5.35 -17.99 -2.35
CA ILE A 310 -6.34 -17.35 -3.23
C ILE A 310 -6.81 -18.40 -4.23
N ASP A 311 -8.08 -18.79 -4.15
CA ASP A 311 -8.67 -19.82 -5.01
C ASP A 311 -9.01 -19.24 -6.39
N LEU A 312 -8.22 -19.51 -7.41
CA LEU A 312 -8.48 -19.05 -8.77
C LEU A 312 -9.17 -20.14 -9.56
N LYS A 313 -10.45 -20.36 -9.24
CA LYS A 313 -11.31 -21.32 -9.92
C LYS A 313 -12.57 -20.63 -10.45
N PRO A 314 -13.12 -21.02 -11.61
CA PRO A 314 -14.23 -20.31 -12.22
C PRO A 314 -15.41 -20.07 -11.26
N GLN A 315 -15.79 -21.08 -10.45
CA GLN A 315 -16.90 -20.97 -9.50
C GLN A 315 -16.71 -19.90 -8.42
N ASP A 316 -15.46 -19.56 -8.08
CA ASP A 316 -15.08 -18.68 -6.96
C ASP A 316 -14.84 -17.23 -7.42
N MET A 317 -14.96 -16.95 -8.73
CA MET A 317 -14.82 -15.61 -9.32
C MET A 317 -16.08 -14.74 -9.11
N VAL A 318 -16.43 -14.50 -7.85
CA VAL A 318 -17.62 -13.76 -7.40
C VAL A 318 -17.20 -12.59 -6.50
N VAL A 319 -17.70 -11.39 -6.81
CA VAL A 319 -17.47 -10.19 -5.97
C VAL A 319 -18.05 -10.40 -4.57
N GLY A 320 -17.26 -10.10 -3.54
CA GLY A 320 -17.59 -10.32 -2.12
C GLY A 320 -17.09 -11.66 -1.56
N GLN A 321 -16.46 -12.51 -2.38
CA GLN A 321 -15.87 -13.78 -1.95
C GLN A 321 -14.40 -13.86 -2.40
N ASN A 322 -13.60 -14.73 -1.78
CA ASN A 322 -12.23 -15.01 -2.21
C ASN A 322 -11.36 -13.74 -2.37
N PHE A 323 -11.52 -12.78 -1.46
CA PHE A 323 -10.86 -11.47 -1.47
C PHE A 323 -11.19 -10.55 -2.66
N ILE A 324 -12.16 -10.92 -3.52
CA ILE A 324 -12.61 -10.10 -4.64
C ILE A 324 -13.52 -9.00 -4.11
N THR A 325 -13.10 -7.75 -4.28
CA THR A 325 -13.85 -6.57 -3.79
C THR A 325 -14.58 -5.81 -4.87
N ASP A 326 -14.11 -5.89 -6.12
CA ASP A 326 -14.75 -5.26 -7.26
C ASP A 326 -14.41 -6.01 -8.55
N ARG A 327 -15.16 -5.73 -9.62
CA ARG A 327 -14.79 -6.10 -10.98
C ARG A 327 -15.31 -5.07 -11.98
N ILE A 328 -14.59 -4.90 -13.07
CA ILE A 328 -14.99 -4.03 -14.17
C ILE A 328 -14.97 -4.80 -15.48
N LEU A 329 -16.01 -4.63 -16.31
CA LEU A 329 -16.01 -5.14 -17.68
C LEU A 329 -15.39 -4.08 -18.60
N ALA A 330 -14.12 -4.26 -18.92
CA ALA A 330 -13.40 -3.32 -19.77
C ALA A 330 -13.60 -3.66 -21.25
N THR A 331 -13.56 -2.64 -22.12
CA THR A 331 -13.57 -2.81 -23.57
C THR A 331 -12.26 -2.27 -24.15
N ALA A 332 -11.43 -3.16 -24.66
CA ALA A 332 -10.16 -2.84 -25.31
C ALA A 332 -10.35 -2.71 -26.82
N ASN A 333 -9.85 -1.62 -27.41
CA ASN A 333 -9.81 -1.47 -28.86
C ASN A 333 -8.53 -2.13 -29.39
N THR A 334 -8.64 -3.31 -29.98
CA THR A 334 -7.50 -4.05 -30.55
C THR A 334 -7.45 -3.91 -32.08
N PRO A 335 -6.34 -4.30 -32.73
CA PRO A 335 -6.25 -4.30 -34.20
C PRO A 335 -7.36 -5.09 -34.92
N GLU A 336 -7.91 -6.14 -34.30
CA GLU A 336 -9.01 -6.95 -34.87
C GLU A 336 -10.42 -6.48 -34.47
N GLY A 337 -10.53 -5.48 -33.58
CA GLY A 337 -11.80 -4.92 -33.15
C GLY A 337 -11.89 -4.75 -31.63
N PRO A 338 -13.05 -4.31 -31.12
CA PRO A 338 -13.26 -4.21 -29.68
C PRO A 338 -13.38 -5.61 -29.05
N LYS A 339 -12.62 -5.88 -27.99
CA LYS A 339 -12.76 -7.07 -27.13
C LYS A 339 -13.13 -6.65 -25.72
N GLN A 340 -13.94 -7.47 -25.06
CA GLN A 340 -14.33 -7.25 -23.66
C GLN A 340 -13.68 -8.29 -22.76
N VAL A 341 -13.23 -7.86 -21.57
CA VAL A 341 -12.67 -8.75 -20.55
C VAL A 341 -12.90 -8.15 -19.16
N TYR A 342 -13.14 -9.00 -18.17
CA TYR A 342 -13.22 -8.58 -16.79
C TYR A 342 -11.83 -8.35 -16.20
N TRP A 343 -11.72 -7.29 -15.41
CA TRP A 343 -10.63 -7.07 -14.48
C TRP A 343 -11.19 -7.17 -13.06
N TYR A 344 -10.62 -8.06 -12.26
CA TYR A 344 -11.02 -8.32 -10.88
C TYR A 344 -10.07 -7.63 -9.90
N GLN A 345 -10.61 -6.92 -8.92
CA GLN A 345 -9.86 -6.31 -7.83
C GLN A 345 -9.82 -7.26 -6.63
N PHE A 346 -8.63 -7.72 -6.28
CA PHE A 346 -8.37 -8.49 -5.07
C PHE A 346 -7.77 -7.61 -3.99
N LYS A 347 -8.25 -7.77 -2.76
CA LYS A 347 -7.74 -7.11 -1.55
C LYS A 347 -7.54 -8.15 -0.47
N VAL A 348 -6.32 -8.66 -0.33
CA VAL A 348 -5.96 -9.70 0.65
C VAL A 348 -5.50 -9.03 1.95
N PRO A 349 -6.22 -9.18 3.08
CA PRO A 349 -5.84 -8.56 4.35
C PRO A 349 -4.61 -9.23 4.95
N VAL A 350 -3.53 -8.48 5.13
CA VAL A 350 -2.25 -9.00 5.64
C VAL A 350 -2.37 -9.54 7.06
N ARG A 351 -3.33 -9.08 7.87
CA ARG A 351 -3.48 -9.58 9.26
C ARG A 351 -4.31 -10.85 9.39
N LEU A 352 -4.82 -11.40 8.29
CA LEU A 352 -5.66 -12.60 8.28
C LEU A 352 -5.03 -13.69 7.39
N PRO A 353 -3.88 -14.27 7.80
CA PRO A 353 -3.26 -15.35 7.06
C PRO A 353 -4.04 -16.66 7.23
N ASP A 354 -4.06 -17.48 6.18
CA ASP A 354 -4.64 -18.83 6.23
C ASP A 354 -3.78 -19.76 7.08
N LYS A 355 -2.46 -19.56 7.05
CA LYS A 355 -1.50 -20.40 7.78
C LYS A 355 -0.28 -19.60 8.22
N VAL A 356 0.22 -19.96 9.40
CA VAL A 356 1.44 -19.40 9.99
C VAL A 356 2.51 -20.50 10.02
N VAL A 357 3.61 -20.30 9.30
CA VAL A 357 4.68 -21.30 9.16
C VAL A 357 5.86 -20.93 10.07
N ASN A 358 6.38 -21.95 10.77
CA ASN A 358 7.58 -21.84 11.63
C ASN A 358 7.54 -20.73 12.69
N GLY A 359 6.34 -20.40 13.19
CA GLY A 359 6.15 -19.63 14.43
C GLY A 359 6.44 -18.13 14.33
N ILE A 360 6.39 -17.53 13.13
CA ILE A 360 6.39 -16.06 13.00
C ILE A 360 5.21 -15.46 13.77
N GLN A 361 5.46 -14.37 14.52
CA GLN A 361 4.49 -13.83 15.49
C GLN A 361 3.83 -12.52 15.05
N ASP A 362 4.56 -11.69 14.30
CA ASP A 362 4.12 -10.34 13.98
C ASP A 362 4.68 -9.86 12.63
N PHE A 363 4.26 -8.66 12.24
CA PHE A 363 4.57 -8.06 10.93
C PHE A 363 5.68 -7.01 11.01
N ARG A 364 6.53 -7.04 12.04
CA ARG A 364 7.61 -6.04 12.22
C ARG A 364 8.84 -6.30 11.36
N SER A 365 8.98 -7.52 10.82
CA SER A 365 10.13 -7.91 9.99
C SER A 365 9.73 -8.86 8.86
N ILE A 366 9.00 -8.35 7.87
CA ILE A 366 8.64 -9.06 6.64
C ILE A 366 9.70 -8.76 5.56
N ARG A 367 10.58 -9.71 5.25
CA ARG A 367 11.74 -9.49 4.37
C ARG A 367 11.48 -9.87 2.92
N PHE A 368 10.64 -10.87 2.67
CA PHE A 368 10.40 -11.42 1.34
C PHE A 368 8.89 -11.61 1.11
N MET A 369 8.51 -11.51 -0.16
CA MET A 369 7.26 -12.04 -0.70
C MET A 369 7.60 -13.19 -1.65
N ARG A 370 6.94 -14.34 -1.51
CA ARG A 370 6.94 -15.41 -2.52
C ARG A 370 5.53 -15.59 -3.05
N MET A 371 5.37 -15.56 -4.37
CA MET A 371 4.11 -15.90 -5.03
C MET A 371 4.28 -17.22 -5.75
N TYR A 372 3.35 -18.15 -5.61
CA TYR A 372 3.43 -19.43 -6.31
C TYR A 372 2.06 -19.96 -6.71
N LEU A 373 2.05 -20.74 -7.79
CA LEU A 373 0.85 -21.36 -8.37
C LEU A 373 0.89 -22.86 -8.11
N LYS A 374 -0.26 -23.45 -7.78
CA LYS A 374 -0.42 -24.89 -7.50
C LYS A 374 -1.83 -25.36 -7.90
N ASP A 375 -2.05 -26.66 -8.07
CA ASP A 375 -3.36 -27.26 -8.36
C ASP A 375 -3.94 -26.82 -9.72
N TRP A 376 -3.07 -26.55 -10.70
CA TRP A 376 -3.48 -26.19 -12.06
C TRP A 376 -3.41 -27.40 -12.98
N GLN A 377 -4.46 -27.62 -13.76
CA GLN A 377 -4.52 -28.73 -14.74
C GLN A 377 -4.16 -28.28 -16.15
N GLN A 378 -4.42 -27.00 -16.45
CA GLN A 378 -4.27 -26.38 -17.76
C GLN A 378 -3.36 -25.17 -17.64
N PRO A 379 -2.64 -24.79 -18.71
CA PRO A 379 -1.86 -23.57 -18.75
C PRO A 379 -2.69 -22.33 -18.40
N VAL A 380 -2.04 -21.34 -17.79
CA VAL A 380 -2.69 -20.08 -17.43
C VAL A 380 -1.74 -18.91 -17.59
N VAL A 381 -2.27 -17.75 -17.97
CA VAL A 381 -1.55 -16.48 -17.96
C VAL A 381 -2.30 -15.52 -17.03
N LEU A 382 -1.78 -15.33 -15.81
CA LEU A 382 -2.32 -14.37 -14.86
C LEU A 382 -1.70 -13.01 -15.11
N ARG A 383 -2.52 -12.05 -15.58
CA ARG A 383 -2.06 -10.70 -15.93
C ARG A 383 -2.45 -9.72 -14.83
N PHE A 384 -1.46 -9.17 -14.14
CA PHE A 384 -1.66 -8.19 -13.08
C PHE A 384 -1.43 -6.78 -13.62
N ALA A 385 -2.49 -5.99 -13.72
CA ALA A 385 -2.39 -4.57 -14.06
C ALA A 385 -1.73 -3.76 -12.93
N ARG A 386 -1.99 -4.16 -11.69
CA ARG A 386 -1.30 -3.65 -10.49
C ARG A 386 -1.16 -4.77 -9.50
N LEU A 387 -0.05 -4.75 -8.77
CA LEU A 387 0.20 -5.58 -7.60
C LEU A 387 0.99 -4.72 -6.61
N GLU A 388 0.37 -4.36 -5.49
CA GLU A 388 0.94 -3.40 -4.56
C GLU A 388 0.54 -3.68 -3.10
N PHE A 389 1.40 -3.23 -2.19
CA PHE A 389 1.04 -3.13 -0.78
C PHE A 389 0.34 -1.80 -0.54
N VAL A 390 -0.91 -1.87 -0.08
CA VAL A 390 -1.69 -0.69 0.27
C VAL A 390 -1.56 -0.43 1.76
N ARG A 391 -1.11 0.78 2.08
CA ARG A 391 -1.06 1.28 3.45
C ARG A 391 -2.38 1.94 3.82
N GLY A 392 -2.88 1.67 5.02
CA GLY A 392 -4.00 2.42 5.59
C GLY A 392 -3.49 3.71 6.23
N GLU A 393 -4.12 4.86 5.95
CA GLU A 393 -3.88 6.10 6.72
C GLU A 393 -4.60 6.08 8.07
N TRP A 394 -5.64 5.25 8.19
CA TRP A 394 -6.44 5.02 9.37
C TRP A 394 -6.15 3.63 9.93
N ARG A 395 -6.10 3.51 11.26
CA ARG A 395 -5.82 2.27 11.98
C ARG A 395 -7.06 1.78 12.70
N LYS A 396 -7.38 0.49 12.59
CA LYS A 396 -8.47 -0.11 13.38
C LYS A 396 -8.20 0.00 14.88
N TYR A 397 -9.22 0.36 15.65
CA TYR A 397 -9.17 0.34 17.11
C TYR A 397 -9.68 -1.01 17.61
N ASN A 398 -8.76 -1.84 18.13
CA ASN A 398 -9.05 -3.23 18.47
C ASN A 398 -9.60 -3.43 19.89
N PHE A 399 -9.72 -2.38 20.70
CA PHE A 399 -10.25 -2.48 22.06
C PHE A 399 -11.76 -2.22 22.08
N SER A 400 -12.44 -2.75 23.10
CA SER A 400 -13.89 -2.61 23.24
C SER A 400 -14.30 -1.13 23.33
N LEU A 401 -15.35 -0.80 22.58
CA LEU A 401 -16.05 0.49 22.61
C LEU A 401 -17.51 0.31 23.07
N GLU A 402 -17.83 -0.85 23.64
CA GLU A 402 -19.17 -1.18 24.12
C GLU A 402 -19.65 -0.17 25.18
N THR A 403 -20.93 0.15 25.11
CA THR A 403 -21.57 1.02 26.08
C THR A 403 -21.63 0.32 27.46
N PRO A 404 -21.15 0.94 28.56
CA PRO A 404 -21.18 0.32 29.88
C PRO A 404 -22.61 -0.07 30.33
N GLY A 405 -22.80 -1.33 30.76
CA GLY A 405 -24.08 -1.84 31.26
C GLY A 405 -24.06 -3.35 31.51
N GLU A 406 -25.18 -3.92 31.99
CA GLU A 406 -25.34 -5.39 32.04
C GLU A 406 -25.37 -5.93 30.61
N VAL A 407 -24.42 -6.81 30.30
CA VAL A 407 -24.33 -7.55 29.04
C VAL A 407 -24.62 -9.01 29.38
N ILE A 408 -25.50 -9.66 28.61
CA ILE A 408 -25.72 -11.10 28.75
C ILE A 408 -24.45 -11.76 28.24
N GLY A 409 -23.65 -12.35 29.14
CA GLY A 409 -22.41 -13.02 28.76
C GLY A 409 -22.69 -14.19 27.82
N GLY A 410 -22.14 -14.14 26.60
CA GLY A 410 -22.24 -15.23 25.63
C GLY A 410 -21.43 -14.99 24.35
N ASP A 411 -20.69 -16.03 23.97
CA ASP A 411 -19.93 -16.32 22.73
C ASP A 411 -18.85 -15.32 22.24
N PRO A 412 -17.84 -15.79 21.47
CA PRO A 412 -16.83 -14.93 20.88
C PRO A 412 -17.49 -13.89 19.97
N ASP A 413 -16.92 -12.68 19.96
CA ASP A 413 -17.41 -11.55 19.18
C ASP A 413 -17.40 -11.87 17.68
N ALA A 414 -18.58 -12.16 17.13
CA ALA A 414 -18.77 -12.44 15.70
C ALA A 414 -18.81 -11.18 14.83
N THR A 415 -18.60 -10.00 15.42
CA THR A 415 -18.57 -8.71 14.72
C THR A 415 -17.34 -8.63 13.81
N THR A 416 -17.55 -8.49 12.51
CA THR A 416 -16.46 -8.23 11.55
C THR A 416 -16.34 -6.74 11.32
N TYR A 417 -15.11 -6.21 11.25
CA TYR A 417 -14.86 -4.78 10.99
C TYR A 417 -13.67 -4.56 10.06
N GLU A 418 -13.92 -3.79 9.01
CA GLU A 418 -12.96 -3.43 7.99
C GLU A 418 -12.88 -1.92 7.76
N THR A 419 -11.71 -1.49 7.31
CA THR A 419 -11.42 -0.09 7.01
C THR A 419 -10.67 -0.07 5.70
N ALA A 420 -11.15 0.73 4.76
CA ALA A 420 -10.58 0.84 3.43
C ALA A 420 -10.82 2.26 2.89
N ALA A 421 -10.39 2.50 1.65
CA ALA A 421 -10.72 3.72 0.93
C ALA A 421 -11.60 3.37 -0.26
N VAL A 422 -12.64 4.18 -0.46
CA VAL A 422 -13.45 4.19 -1.69
C VAL A 422 -13.12 5.44 -2.47
N ASN A 423 -12.94 5.32 -3.78
CA ASN A 423 -12.47 6.43 -4.59
C ASN A 423 -13.18 6.52 -5.95
N ILE A 424 -13.12 7.71 -6.56
CA ILE A 424 -13.80 7.98 -7.83
C ILE A 424 -13.15 7.28 -9.02
N GLU A 425 -11.83 7.06 -8.98
CA GLU A 425 -11.09 6.43 -10.08
C GLU A 425 -11.38 4.94 -10.22
N GLU A 426 -11.51 4.23 -9.09
CA GLU A 426 -11.68 2.77 -9.01
C GLU A 426 -13.14 2.38 -8.74
N ASN A 427 -13.85 3.08 -7.84
CA ASN A 427 -15.17 2.67 -7.36
C ASN A 427 -16.33 3.53 -7.91
N GLY A 428 -16.07 4.36 -8.93
CA GLY A 428 -17.10 5.19 -9.58
C GLY A 428 -18.19 4.39 -10.32
N ASN A 429 -17.96 3.10 -10.58
CA ASN A 429 -18.91 2.19 -11.24
C ASN A 429 -19.39 1.04 -10.33
N ARG A 430 -19.07 1.10 -9.04
CA ARG A 430 -19.42 0.07 -8.06
C ARG A 430 -20.94 -0.09 -7.92
N THR A 431 -21.40 -1.32 -7.64
CA THR A 431 -22.79 -1.63 -7.27
C THR A 431 -22.89 -2.09 -5.80
N PRO A 432 -23.99 -1.83 -5.07
CA PRO A 432 -25.26 -1.22 -5.51
C PRO A 432 -25.27 0.32 -5.49
N ILE A 433 -24.29 0.96 -4.86
CA ILE A 433 -24.12 2.42 -4.83
C ILE A 433 -22.74 2.78 -5.38
N ASN A 434 -22.73 3.65 -6.38
CA ASN A 434 -21.50 4.14 -6.99
C ASN A 434 -20.87 5.22 -6.09
N TYR A 435 -19.54 5.28 -6.05
CA TYR A 435 -18.87 6.41 -5.43
C TYR A 435 -19.06 7.68 -6.28
N VAL A 436 -19.71 8.70 -5.71
CA VAL A 436 -19.89 10.03 -6.33
C VAL A 436 -19.35 11.11 -5.42
N LEU A 437 -18.92 12.23 -6.00
CA LEU A 437 -18.40 13.38 -5.24
C LEU A 437 -19.49 13.96 -4.33
N PRO A 438 -19.16 14.34 -3.08
CA PRO A 438 -20.11 15.03 -2.21
C PRO A 438 -20.60 16.35 -2.83
N PRO A 439 -21.87 16.74 -2.64
CA PRO A 439 -22.41 17.98 -3.15
C PRO A 439 -21.56 19.21 -2.77
N GLY A 440 -21.19 20.01 -3.77
CA GLY A 440 -20.41 21.24 -3.59
C GLY A 440 -18.89 21.04 -3.47
N ILE A 441 -18.40 19.80 -3.56
CA ILE A 441 -16.96 19.49 -3.68
C ILE A 441 -16.62 19.32 -5.17
N ASN A 442 -15.49 19.88 -5.57
CA ASN A 442 -14.91 19.68 -6.89
C ASN A 442 -13.58 18.95 -6.73
N GLN A 443 -13.26 18.07 -7.68
CA GLN A 443 -11.94 17.44 -7.73
C GLN A 443 -10.84 18.51 -7.79
N GLU A 444 -9.77 18.27 -7.04
CA GLU A 444 -8.58 19.12 -7.11
C GLU A 444 -7.97 19.05 -8.51
N ILE A 445 -7.51 20.19 -9.02
CA ILE A 445 -6.86 20.28 -10.32
C ILE A 445 -5.35 20.42 -10.16
N ASP A 446 -4.60 19.58 -10.87
CA ASP A 446 -3.15 19.67 -10.94
C ASP A 446 -2.73 20.79 -11.90
N VAL A 447 -2.56 21.99 -11.36
CA VAL A 447 -2.15 23.19 -12.10
C VAL A 447 -0.65 23.20 -12.48
N ALA A 448 0.15 22.27 -11.95
CA ALA A 448 1.57 22.17 -12.29
C ALA A 448 1.79 21.46 -13.64
N SER A 449 0.79 20.73 -14.13
CA SER A 449 0.83 20.03 -15.40
C SER A 449 0.47 20.93 -16.58
N ALA A 450 1.02 20.66 -17.77
CA ALA A 450 0.81 21.48 -18.98
C ALA A 450 -0.65 21.47 -19.48
N ASN A 451 -1.43 20.44 -19.13
CA ASN A 451 -2.86 20.34 -19.36
C ASN A 451 -3.56 20.08 -18.04
N LEU A 452 -4.57 20.89 -17.71
CA LEU A 452 -5.33 20.74 -16.47
C LEU A 452 -5.89 19.32 -16.36
N ARG A 453 -5.65 18.71 -15.21
CA ARG A 453 -6.08 17.36 -14.89
C ARG A 453 -6.70 17.34 -13.51
N ASN A 454 -7.75 16.54 -13.34
CA ASN A 454 -8.32 16.26 -12.04
C ASN A 454 -7.50 15.19 -11.28
N LEU A 455 -7.28 15.43 -9.99
CA LEU A 455 -6.70 14.47 -9.05
C LEU A 455 -7.79 13.52 -8.53
N ASN A 456 -7.34 12.38 -8.00
CA ASN A 456 -8.22 11.39 -7.39
C ASN A 456 -8.89 11.97 -6.13
N GLU A 457 -10.15 11.61 -5.91
CA GLU A 457 -10.94 11.92 -4.71
C GLU A 457 -11.24 10.61 -3.98
N GLN A 458 -10.99 10.55 -2.67
CA GLN A 458 -11.17 9.35 -1.87
C GLN A 458 -11.89 9.64 -0.55
N SER A 459 -12.73 8.70 -0.11
CA SER A 459 -13.35 8.69 1.23
C SER A 459 -12.86 7.50 2.05
N LEU A 460 -12.92 7.64 3.36
CA LEU A 460 -12.72 6.52 4.29
C LEU A 460 -13.97 5.65 4.32
N GLN A 461 -13.82 4.35 4.07
CA GLN A 461 -14.84 3.33 4.16
C GLN A 461 -14.70 2.58 5.49
N LEU A 462 -15.80 2.45 6.22
CA LEU A 462 -15.94 1.67 7.43
C LEU A 462 -17.00 0.60 7.16
N LEU A 463 -16.60 -0.67 7.11
CA LEU A 463 -17.50 -1.78 6.82
C LEU A 463 -17.60 -2.65 8.08
N THR A 464 -18.82 -2.92 8.54
CA THR A 464 -19.05 -3.75 9.72
C THR A 464 -20.20 -4.71 9.47
N CYS A 465 -20.11 -5.91 10.02
CA CYS A 465 -21.22 -6.87 10.04
C CYS A 465 -21.34 -7.55 11.39
N ASN A 466 -22.56 -7.98 11.73
CA ASN A 466 -22.93 -8.48 13.06
C ASN A 466 -22.61 -7.50 14.21
N LEU A 467 -22.70 -6.19 13.99
CA LEU A 467 -22.43 -5.19 15.02
C LEU A 467 -23.53 -5.24 16.08
N ARG A 468 -23.21 -5.78 17.26
CA ARG A 468 -24.16 -6.03 18.36
C ARG A 468 -24.76 -4.74 18.94
N ASP A 469 -25.96 -4.86 19.49
CA ASP A 469 -26.66 -3.79 20.22
C ASP A 469 -25.75 -3.16 21.31
N GLY A 470 -25.58 -1.84 21.25
CA GLY A 470 -24.71 -1.08 22.16
C GLY A 470 -23.20 -1.20 21.91
N ASP A 471 -22.77 -1.92 20.88
CA ASP A 471 -21.36 -2.08 20.48
C ASP A 471 -20.94 -1.05 19.41
N ALA A 472 -19.64 -0.81 19.28
CA ALA A 472 -19.08 0.13 18.33
C ALA A 472 -17.72 -0.33 17.79
N ARG A 473 -17.44 -0.02 16.53
CA ARG A 473 -16.14 -0.24 15.89
C ARG A 473 -15.64 1.06 15.29
N ALA A 474 -14.34 1.29 15.36
CA ALA A 474 -13.76 2.56 14.95
C ALA A 474 -12.37 2.41 14.39
N SER A 475 -11.98 3.42 13.62
CA SER A 475 -10.63 3.60 13.13
C SER A 475 -10.12 4.97 13.54
N PHE A 476 -8.83 5.06 13.82
CA PHE A 476 -8.20 6.27 14.31
C PHE A 476 -6.98 6.66 13.50
N ARG A 477 -6.69 7.95 13.53
CA ARG A 477 -5.50 8.55 12.95
C ARG A 477 -4.83 9.43 13.97
N ASN A 478 -3.51 9.33 14.04
CA ASN A 478 -2.70 10.25 14.82
C ASN A 478 -2.50 11.55 14.03
N VAL A 479 -2.71 12.67 14.69
CA VAL A 479 -2.61 14.02 14.10
C VAL A 479 -1.84 14.92 15.04
N ASN A 480 -1.48 16.11 14.59
CA ASN A 480 -0.93 17.16 15.44
C ASN A 480 -1.52 18.50 15.02
N PHE A 481 -2.67 18.84 15.60
CA PHE A 481 -3.43 20.03 15.22
C PHE A 481 -3.78 20.93 16.41
N ASP A 482 -3.66 22.24 16.21
CA ASP A 482 -4.30 23.28 17.02
C ASP A 482 -5.54 23.80 16.30
N ILE A 483 -6.71 23.31 16.72
CA ILE A 483 -7.98 23.63 16.04
C ILE A 483 -8.68 24.87 16.61
N ARG A 484 -8.11 25.51 17.64
CA ARG A 484 -8.74 26.64 18.36
C ARG A 484 -8.89 27.91 17.51
N SER A 485 -8.23 27.99 16.36
CA SER A 485 -8.36 29.11 15.42
C SER A 485 -9.65 29.05 14.60
N TYR A 486 -10.38 27.95 14.67
CA TYR A 486 -11.58 27.65 13.91
C TYR A 486 -12.76 27.51 14.87
N LYS A 487 -13.98 27.69 14.36
CA LYS A 487 -15.20 27.54 15.18
C LYS A 487 -15.88 26.19 14.97
N LYS A 488 -15.73 25.60 13.77
CA LYS A 488 -16.47 24.41 13.38
C LYS A 488 -15.58 23.39 12.66
N MET A 489 -15.87 22.12 12.87
CA MET A 489 -15.41 21.02 12.03
C MET A 489 -16.60 20.46 11.25
N ARG A 490 -16.41 20.13 9.97
CA ARG A 490 -17.45 19.58 9.10
C ARG A 490 -16.95 18.31 8.42
N MET A 491 -17.86 17.36 8.19
CA MET A 491 -17.59 16.10 7.50
C MET A 491 -18.87 15.60 6.84
N PHE A 492 -18.75 15.01 5.66
CA PHE A 492 -19.86 14.33 4.98
C PHE A 492 -19.91 12.87 5.43
N ILE A 493 -21.12 12.33 5.52
CA ILE A 493 -21.36 10.95 5.94
C ILE A 493 -22.36 10.30 4.99
N HIS A 494 -21.94 9.18 4.41
CA HIS A 494 -22.77 8.24 3.68
C HIS A 494 -22.95 6.99 4.54
N ALA A 495 -24.12 6.36 4.44
CA ALA A 495 -24.39 5.07 5.05
C ALA A 495 -25.25 4.22 4.10
N GLU A 496 -24.95 2.93 4.03
CA GLU A 496 -25.71 1.92 3.31
C GLU A 496 -25.70 0.58 4.08
N GLY A 497 -26.70 -0.26 3.83
CA GLY A 497 -26.74 -1.63 4.37
C GLY A 497 -25.74 -2.51 3.62
N ALA A 498 -24.93 -3.27 4.37
CA ALA A 498 -23.97 -4.19 3.77
C ALA A 498 -24.63 -5.49 3.24
N ASP A 499 -25.80 -5.85 3.77
CA ASP A 499 -26.64 -6.94 3.24
C ASP A 499 -27.87 -6.38 2.52
N PRO A 500 -28.04 -6.60 1.20
CA PRO A 500 -29.23 -6.19 0.47
C PRO A 500 -30.55 -6.80 0.98
N ASN A 501 -30.48 -7.92 1.73
CA ASN A 501 -31.64 -8.59 2.30
C ASN A 501 -32.05 -8.02 3.67
N ASP A 502 -31.18 -7.22 4.30
CA ASP A 502 -31.40 -6.61 5.61
C ASP A 502 -31.07 -5.11 5.55
N PRO A 503 -31.97 -4.30 4.94
CA PRO A 503 -31.71 -2.89 4.73
C PRO A 503 -31.75 -2.13 6.06
N LEU A 504 -30.75 -1.28 6.28
CA LEU A 504 -30.72 -0.35 7.41
C LEU A 504 -31.89 0.64 7.36
N GLU A 505 -32.40 1.01 8.52
CA GLU A 505 -33.33 2.11 8.73
C GLU A 505 -32.65 3.28 9.49
N TYR A 506 -33.37 4.40 9.57
CA TYR A 506 -32.88 5.56 10.31
C TYR A 506 -32.81 5.26 11.82
N GLY A 507 -31.62 5.39 12.39
CA GLY A 507 -31.38 5.25 13.83
C GLY A 507 -30.81 3.91 14.27
N ASP A 508 -30.77 2.91 13.39
CA ASP A 508 -30.15 1.60 13.63
C ASP A 508 -28.64 1.72 13.83
N ILE A 509 -28.03 2.67 13.13
CA ILE A 509 -26.62 3.00 13.29
C ILE A 509 -26.40 4.49 13.45
N SER A 510 -25.32 4.83 14.15
CA SER A 510 -24.81 6.19 14.29
C SER A 510 -23.33 6.23 13.96
N VAL A 511 -22.90 7.39 13.48
CA VAL A 511 -21.48 7.67 13.20
C VAL A 511 -21.00 8.67 14.22
N PHE A 512 -19.86 8.36 14.85
CA PHE A 512 -19.25 9.24 15.85
C PHE A 512 -17.83 9.60 15.48
N VAL A 513 -17.43 10.82 15.90
CA VAL A 513 -16.06 11.31 15.81
C VAL A 513 -15.57 11.63 17.22
N ARG A 514 -14.47 11.01 17.65
CA ARG A 514 -13.72 11.41 18.85
C ARG A 514 -12.54 12.29 18.50
N LEU A 515 -12.41 13.38 19.24
CA LEU A 515 -11.34 14.36 19.14
C LEU A 515 -10.65 14.47 20.50
N GLY A 516 -9.35 14.18 20.57
CA GLY A 516 -8.69 14.09 21.88
C GLY A 516 -7.17 14.11 21.86
N ASN A 517 -6.62 13.92 23.05
CA ASN A 517 -5.19 13.68 23.28
C ASN A 517 -4.86 12.19 23.27
N ASP A 518 -5.85 11.36 23.58
CA ASP A 518 -5.80 9.90 23.55
C ASP A 518 -7.13 9.35 22.97
N LEU A 519 -7.28 8.02 22.96
CA LEU A 519 -8.41 7.34 22.31
C LEU A 519 -9.55 6.98 23.28
N ASP A 520 -9.29 6.95 24.59
CA ASP A 520 -10.14 6.29 25.59
C ASP A 520 -10.32 7.04 26.92
N GLN A 521 -9.47 8.01 27.28
CA GLN A 521 -9.52 8.71 28.57
C GLN A 521 -9.80 10.21 28.45
N ASN A 522 -9.24 10.91 27.46
CA ASN A 522 -9.31 12.35 27.28
C ASN A 522 -9.77 12.69 25.86
N TYR A 523 -11.08 12.71 25.66
CA TYR A 523 -11.69 12.99 24.36
C TYR A 523 -13.04 13.72 24.50
N TYR A 524 -13.36 14.48 23.46
CA TYR A 524 -14.73 14.81 23.09
C TYR A 524 -15.24 13.80 22.08
N GLU A 525 -16.51 13.44 22.13
CA GLU A 525 -17.15 12.64 21.09
C GLU A 525 -18.38 13.37 20.59
N TYR A 526 -18.56 13.43 19.27
CA TYR A 526 -19.77 13.94 18.64
C TYR A 526 -20.37 12.85 17.77
N GLU A 527 -21.65 12.57 17.95
CA GLU A 527 -22.33 11.43 17.35
C GLU A 527 -23.60 11.86 16.63
N VAL A 528 -23.79 11.33 15.43
CA VAL A 528 -24.89 11.64 14.51
C VAL A 528 -25.58 10.33 14.10
N PRO A 529 -26.91 10.18 14.34
CA PRO A 529 -27.68 9.09 13.75
C PRO A 529 -27.76 9.29 12.23
N VAL A 530 -27.55 8.23 11.45
CA VAL A 530 -27.48 8.35 9.98
C VAL A 530 -28.76 7.88 9.31
N VAL A 531 -29.10 8.55 8.21
CA VAL A 531 -30.13 8.13 7.27
C VAL A 531 -29.44 7.29 6.18
N PRO A 532 -29.82 6.01 5.99
CA PRO A 532 -29.23 5.17 4.95
C PRO A 532 -29.67 5.61 3.55
N SER A 533 -28.77 5.42 2.59
CA SER A 533 -28.97 5.81 1.20
C SER A 533 -29.85 4.78 0.47
N ALA A 534 -30.72 5.24 -0.43
CA ALA A 534 -31.49 4.30 -1.24
C ALA A 534 -30.58 3.58 -2.25
N LEU A 535 -30.66 2.26 -2.29
CA LEU A 535 -29.87 1.42 -3.21
C LEU A 535 -30.19 1.76 -4.68
N ASN A 536 -29.19 1.67 -5.57
CA ASN A 536 -29.30 1.99 -7.00
C ASN A 536 -29.73 3.44 -7.31
N ASN A 537 -29.56 4.37 -6.37
CA ASN A 537 -29.78 5.79 -6.59
C ASN A 537 -28.46 6.57 -6.46
N ASN A 538 -27.90 6.94 -7.61
CA ASN A 538 -26.61 7.62 -7.72
C ASN A 538 -26.71 9.15 -7.67
N ASP A 539 -27.84 9.72 -7.25
CA ASP A 539 -27.93 11.16 -6.98
C ASP A 539 -26.93 11.52 -5.86
N PRO A 540 -26.02 12.50 -6.05
CA PRO A 540 -25.12 12.95 -5.00
C PRO A 540 -25.79 13.33 -3.68
N TYR A 541 -27.05 13.81 -3.72
CA TYR A 541 -27.82 14.13 -2.52
C TYR A 541 -28.47 12.90 -1.86
N ASN A 542 -28.60 11.78 -2.58
CA ASN A 542 -28.96 10.49 -2.01
C ASN A 542 -27.74 9.81 -1.38
N VAL A 543 -26.60 9.83 -2.07
CA VAL A 543 -25.36 9.22 -1.56
C VAL A 543 -24.81 10.02 -0.38
N TRP A 544 -24.90 11.36 -0.41
CA TRP A 544 -24.47 12.22 0.68
C TRP A 544 -25.63 13.07 1.22
N PRO A 545 -26.57 12.49 1.98
CA PRO A 545 -27.71 13.22 2.53
C PRO A 545 -27.26 14.37 3.42
N GLU A 546 -27.84 15.56 3.23
CA GLU A 546 -27.47 16.74 4.04
C GLU A 546 -27.76 16.53 5.53
N THR A 547 -28.76 15.70 5.87
CA THR A 547 -29.10 15.33 7.24
C THR A 547 -27.97 14.61 7.96
N ASN A 548 -27.17 13.83 7.22
CA ASN A 548 -26.04 13.07 7.76
C ASN A 548 -24.79 13.94 7.96
N ASN A 549 -24.77 15.17 7.44
CA ASN A 549 -23.59 16.04 7.58
C ASN A 549 -23.27 16.30 9.05
N MET A 550 -22.06 15.92 9.45
CA MET A 550 -21.56 16.19 10.78
C MET A 550 -21.00 17.61 10.84
N ILE A 551 -21.52 18.41 11.76
CA ILE A 551 -21.08 19.80 11.99
C ILE A 551 -20.81 19.94 13.49
N ILE A 552 -19.54 19.83 13.86
CA ILE A 552 -19.10 19.92 15.26
C ILE A 552 -18.78 21.38 15.55
N GLU A 553 -19.57 22.01 16.43
CA GLU A 553 -19.29 23.36 16.90
C GLU A 553 -18.43 23.29 18.17
N PHE A 554 -17.19 23.78 18.12
CA PHE A 554 -16.26 23.63 19.25
C PHE A 554 -16.70 24.37 20.51
N ALA A 555 -17.51 25.42 20.38
CA ALA A 555 -18.14 26.08 21.51
C ALA A 555 -19.02 25.11 22.31
N LYS A 556 -19.84 24.30 21.64
CA LYS A 556 -20.71 23.31 22.28
C LYS A 556 -19.89 22.25 23.04
N LEU A 557 -18.75 21.81 22.48
CA LEU A 557 -17.85 20.88 23.18
C LEU A 557 -17.36 21.46 24.51
N ASN A 558 -16.97 22.74 24.51
CA ASN A 558 -16.55 23.44 25.73
C ASN A 558 -17.72 23.59 26.72
N ASP A 559 -18.92 23.91 26.23
CA ASP A 559 -20.12 24.04 27.07
C ASP A 559 -20.45 22.72 27.79
N VAL A 560 -20.33 21.57 27.09
CA VAL A 560 -20.51 20.25 27.70
C VAL A 560 -19.46 19.98 28.80
N LYS A 561 -18.19 20.34 28.56
CA LYS A 561 -17.12 20.20 29.56
C LYS A 561 -17.40 21.06 30.80
N ILE A 562 -17.82 22.31 30.60
CA ILE A 562 -18.18 23.23 31.70
C ILE A 562 -19.39 22.69 32.47
N SER A 563 -20.42 22.23 31.78
CA SER A 563 -21.62 21.68 32.41
C SER A 563 -21.31 20.42 33.24
N ARG A 564 -20.43 19.55 32.74
CA ARG A 564 -19.91 18.39 33.49
C ARG A 564 -19.24 18.84 34.79
N ASP A 565 -18.31 19.79 34.69
CA ASP A 565 -17.55 20.30 35.84
C ASP A 565 -18.46 20.98 36.88
N GLN A 566 -19.48 21.74 36.43
CA GLN A 566 -20.49 22.35 37.30
C GLN A 566 -21.41 21.33 37.96
N SER A 567 -21.70 20.22 37.28
CA SER A 567 -22.51 19.13 37.81
C SER A 567 -21.75 18.24 38.82
N GLY A 568 -20.44 18.42 38.96
CA GLY A 568 -19.60 17.66 39.90
C GLY A 568 -19.37 16.20 39.50
N ILE A 569 -19.68 15.82 38.26
CA ILE A 569 -19.51 14.45 37.75
C ILE A 569 -18.00 14.16 37.60
N PRO A 570 -17.51 12.98 38.05
CA PRO A 570 -16.10 12.63 37.97
C PRO A 570 -15.53 12.71 36.54
N ARG A 571 -14.27 13.13 36.41
CA ARG A 571 -13.65 13.32 35.10
C ARG A 571 -13.41 12.02 34.33
N ASN A 572 -13.24 10.90 35.04
CA ASN A 572 -13.07 9.58 34.45
C ASN A 572 -14.38 8.96 33.96
N GLU A 573 -15.53 9.56 34.26
CA GLU A 573 -16.82 9.13 33.75
C GLU A 573 -17.18 9.90 32.46
N ARG A 574 -17.88 9.21 31.56
CA ARG A 574 -18.36 9.79 30.30
C ARG A 574 -19.62 10.61 30.61
N TYR A 575 -19.59 11.90 30.32
CA TYR A 575 -20.74 12.80 30.48
C TYR A 575 -21.35 13.12 29.12
N MET A 576 -22.68 13.13 29.02
CA MET A 576 -23.43 13.29 27.78
C MET A 576 -24.35 14.52 27.83
N GLN A 577 -24.46 15.20 26.70
CA GLN A 577 -25.53 16.18 26.43
C GLN A 577 -26.07 16.02 25.00
N PHE A 578 -27.31 16.44 24.81
CA PHE A 578 -27.97 16.44 23.51
C PHE A 578 -27.74 17.76 22.75
N ASP A 579 -27.60 17.64 21.44
CA ASP A 579 -27.60 18.74 20.48
C ASP A 579 -28.63 18.44 19.39
N GLY A 580 -29.92 18.69 19.69
CA GLY A 580 -31.02 18.23 18.84
C GLY A 580 -31.17 16.71 18.91
N ASP A 581 -31.06 16.04 17.76
CA ASP A 581 -31.05 14.59 17.59
C ASP A 581 -29.63 13.99 17.70
N ARG A 582 -28.62 14.78 18.06
CA ARG A 582 -27.21 14.39 18.14
C ARG A 582 -26.74 14.30 19.58
N ARG A 583 -25.65 13.56 19.81
CA ARG A 583 -25.07 13.40 21.15
C ARG A 583 -23.65 13.97 21.21
N ILE A 584 -23.36 14.68 22.29
CA ILE A 584 -22.03 15.19 22.62
C ILE A 584 -21.59 14.55 23.91
N PHE A 585 -20.40 13.94 23.90
CA PHE A 585 -19.79 13.38 25.09
C PHE A 585 -18.47 14.06 25.43
N VAL A 586 -18.16 14.09 26.72
CA VAL A 586 -16.82 14.44 27.23
C VAL A 586 -16.39 13.40 28.25
N LYS A 587 -15.15 12.93 28.11
CA LYS A 587 -14.45 12.13 29.11
C LYS A 587 -13.07 12.73 29.34
N GLY A 588 -12.64 12.80 30.60
CA GLY A 588 -11.36 13.36 31.00
C GLY A 588 -11.31 14.89 30.88
N SER A 589 -10.15 15.39 30.44
CA SER A 589 -9.88 16.81 30.20
C SER A 589 -9.23 17.01 28.82
N PRO A 590 -9.95 16.70 27.73
CA PRO A 590 -9.42 16.86 26.37
C PRO A 590 -8.98 18.30 26.09
N ASN A 591 -7.92 18.41 25.28
CA ASN A 591 -7.30 19.65 24.88
C ASN A 591 -7.33 19.83 23.36
N LEU A 592 -7.99 20.92 22.91
CA LEU A 592 -8.11 21.28 21.49
C LEU A 592 -6.88 21.99 20.91
N ALA A 593 -5.91 22.37 21.77
CA ALA A 593 -4.66 23.01 21.35
C ALA A 593 -3.63 22.02 20.79
N GLN A 594 -3.67 20.78 21.29
CA GLN A 594 -2.73 19.72 20.96
C GLN A 594 -3.54 18.45 20.71
N MET A 595 -4.40 18.50 19.70
CA MET A 595 -5.16 17.32 19.32
C MET A 595 -4.19 16.32 18.70
N SER A 596 -4.10 15.14 19.32
CA SER A 596 -3.18 14.07 18.94
C SER A 596 -3.88 12.95 18.19
N THR A 597 -5.19 12.81 18.39
CA THR A 597 -5.96 11.69 17.87
C THR A 597 -7.30 12.17 17.30
N ILE A 598 -7.67 11.59 16.16
CA ILE A 598 -9.02 11.61 15.63
C ILE A 598 -9.45 10.17 15.47
N MET A 599 -10.60 9.80 16.01
CA MET A 599 -11.21 8.47 15.80
C MET A 599 -12.58 8.67 15.17
N ILE A 600 -12.88 7.86 14.16
CA ILE A 600 -14.18 7.84 13.49
C ILE A 600 -14.69 6.41 13.59
N GLY A 601 -15.95 6.23 13.98
CA GLY A 601 -16.51 4.90 14.14
C GLY A 601 -18.00 4.82 13.85
N ILE A 602 -18.44 3.58 13.69
CA ILE A 602 -19.84 3.17 13.57
C ILE A 602 -20.25 2.60 14.93
N ARG A 603 -21.44 2.97 15.39
CA ARG A 603 -22.05 2.43 16.60
C ARG A 603 -23.43 1.92 16.26
N ASN A 604 -23.77 0.75 16.78
CA ASN A 604 -25.14 0.31 16.93
C ASN A 604 -25.58 0.84 18.31
N PRO A 605 -26.42 1.88 18.39
CA PRO A 605 -26.90 2.40 19.67
C PRO A 605 -27.50 1.28 20.51
N LYS A 606 -27.50 1.44 21.83
CA LYS A 606 -28.14 0.44 22.70
C LYS A 606 -29.64 0.69 22.72
N GLN A 607 -30.48 -0.33 22.64
CA GLN A 607 -31.93 -0.18 22.81
C GLN A 607 -32.30 0.04 24.30
N ASP A 608 -32.07 1.24 24.84
CA ASP A 608 -32.33 1.60 26.25
C ASP A 608 -33.31 2.79 26.42
N GLY A 609 -34.06 3.12 25.36
CA GLY A 609 -35.18 4.05 25.38
C GLY A 609 -34.85 5.49 24.97
N PRO A 610 -35.88 6.37 24.90
CA PRO A 610 -35.72 7.73 24.36
C PRO A 610 -34.85 8.65 25.23
N GLU A 611 -34.62 8.31 26.49
CA GLU A 611 -33.74 9.06 27.40
C GLU A 611 -32.26 8.92 27.02
N ALA A 612 -31.90 7.85 26.31
CA ALA A 612 -30.54 7.57 25.87
C ALA A 612 -30.37 7.73 24.34
N ASN A 613 -31.41 7.40 23.55
CA ASN A 613 -31.47 7.59 22.09
C ASN A 613 -32.68 8.46 21.69
N PRO A 614 -32.51 9.76 21.36
CA PRO A 614 -33.63 10.67 21.07
C PRO A 614 -34.42 10.32 19.80
N TRP A 615 -33.89 9.45 18.94
CA TRP A 615 -34.54 8.98 17.71
C TRP A 615 -35.51 7.80 17.92
N SER A 616 -35.38 7.02 18.99
CA SER A 616 -36.35 5.97 19.41
C SER A 616 -36.78 4.93 18.35
N THR A 617 -35.97 4.71 17.31
CA THR A 617 -36.25 3.79 16.18
C THR A 617 -35.40 2.52 16.19
N ASP A 618 -34.50 2.37 17.16
CA ASP A 618 -33.57 1.24 17.29
C ASP A 618 -34.30 -0.08 17.62
N ASP A 619 -34.06 -1.11 16.81
CA ASP A 619 -34.67 -2.44 16.88
C ASP A 619 -33.93 -3.43 17.80
N GLY A 620 -32.75 -3.05 18.30
CA GLY A 620 -31.88 -3.85 19.15
C GLY A 620 -31.28 -5.09 18.46
N GLN A 621 -31.31 -5.17 17.13
CA GLN A 621 -30.72 -6.28 16.37
C GLN A 621 -29.26 -6.00 16.00
N PRO A 622 -28.45 -7.05 15.74
CA PRO A 622 -27.12 -6.87 15.17
C PRO A 622 -27.20 -6.28 13.76
N GLN A 623 -26.38 -5.28 13.46
CA GLN A 623 -26.45 -4.53 12.21
C GLN A 623 -25.26 -4.80 11.27
N CYS A 624 -25.52 -4.77 9.96
CA CYS A 624 -24.54 -4.88 8.88
C CYS A 624 -24.53 -3.58 8.07
N ALA A 625 -23.47 -2.79 8.20
CA ALA A 625 -23.42 -1.44 7.67
C ALA A 625 -22.11 -1.12 6.98
N GLU A 626 -22.21 -0.32 5.93
CA GLU A 626 -21.10 0.33 5.29
C GLU A 626 -21.27 1.86 5.35
N VAL A 627 -20.26 2.53 5.89
CA VAL A 627 -20.25 3.99 6.08
C VAL A 627 -19.07 4.58 5.34
N TRP A 628 -19.31 5.64 4.56
CA TRP A 628 -18.23 6.46 4.00
C TRP A 628 -18.20 7.81 4.67
N VAL A 629 -17.01 8.28 5.01
CA VAL A 629 -16.81 9.64 5.51
C VAL A 629 -15.85 10.39 4.62
N ASN A 630 -16.21 11.62 4.27
CA ASN A 630 -15.41 12.46 3.39
C ASN A 630 -15.21 13.87 3.93
N GLU A 631 -14.12 14.51 3.49
CA GLU A 631 -13.90 15.95 3.58
C GLU A 631 -14.00 16.46 5.03
N LEU A 632 -13.19 15.88 5.91
CA LEU A 632 -13.05 16.31 7.30
C LEU A 632 -12.27 17.63 7.37
N ARG A 633 -13.00 18.75 7.42
CA ARG A 633 -12.42 20.09 7.32
C ARG A 633 -12.73 20.98 8.52
N LEU A 634 -11.83 21.92 8.77
CA LEU A 634 -12.02 23.02 9.70
C LEU A 634 -12.59 24.23 8.97
N THR A 635 -13.60 24.87 9.55
CA THR A 635 -14.33 25.99 8.95
C THR A 635 -14.55 27.11 9.97
N ASP A 636 -14.95 28.29 9.47
CA ASP A 636 -15.28 29.45 10.27
C ASP A 636 -14.10 29.93 11.15
N PHE A 637 -13.04 30.43 10.52
CA PHE A 637 -11.87 30.97 11.22
C PHE A 637 -12.21 32.16 12.11
N ASP A 638 -11.46 32.32 13.19
CA ASP A 638 -11.56 33.50 14.05
C ASP A 638 -10.98 34.73 13.34
N GLN A 639 -11.86 35.66 12.99
CA GLN A 639 -11.56 36.89 12.27
C GLN A 639 -11.25 38.07 13.20
N ARG A 640 -11.17 37.86 14.52
CA ARG A 640 -10.79 38.92 15.46
C ARG A 640 -9.39 39.45 15.12
N GLY A 641 -9.25 40.78 15.14
CA GLY A 641 -7.97 41.46 14.94
C GLY A 641 -7.27 41.71 16.27
N GLY A 642 -5.93 41.81 16.22
CA GLY A 642 -5.11 42.27 17.32
C GLY A 642 -4.40 43.57 16.96
N TRP A 643 -3.87 44.26 17.97
CA TRP A 643 -3.04 45.44 17.79
C TRP A 643 -1.79 45.35 18.65
N ALA A 644 -0.76 46.09 18.25
CA ALA A 644 0.43 46.30 19.05
C ALA A 644 0.85 47.76 19.03
N ALA A 645 1.43 48.20 20.14
CA ALA A 645 2.05 49.50 20.29
C ALA A 645 3.48 49.30 20.81
N ILE A 646 4.43 49.97 20.16
CA ILE A 646 5.83 50.01 20.58
C ILE A 646 6.20 51.47 20.76
N ALA A 647 6.71 51.81 21.93
CA ALA A 647 7.26 53.12 22.24
C ALA A 647 8.74 52.97 22.54
N ARG A 648 9.59 53.76 21.89
CA ARG A 648 11.03 53.78 22.16
C ARG A 648 11.53 55.20 22.30
N VAL A 649 12.27 55.45 23.37
CA VAL A 649 12.92 56.74 23.66
C VAL A 649 14.41 56.48 23.83
N ASN A 650 15.21 57.06 22.93
CA ASN A 650 16.66 57.03 23.03
C ASN A 650 17.17 58.44 23.31
N THR A 651 17.92 58.60 24.39
CA THR A 651 18.49 59.88 24.83
C THR A 651 20.01 59.76 24.90
N THR A 652 20.71 60.64 24.19
CA THR A 652 22.17 60.76 24.25
C THR A 652 22.56 61.91 25.18
N LEU A 653 23.33 61.60 26.22
CA LEU A 653 23.84 62.56 27.20
C LEU A 653 25.23 63.04 26.79
N ALA A 654 25.31 63.77 25.67
CA ALA A 654 26.57 64.27 25.09
C ALA A 654 27.67 63.18 25.03
N ASP A 655 28.76 63.38 25.78
CA ASP A 655 29.90 62.46 25.88
C ASP A 655 29.86 61.53 27.10
N LEU A 656 28.86 61.68 27.99
CA LEU A 656 28.68 60.89 29.21
C LEU A 656 28.05 59.53 28.93
N GLY A 657 27.16 59.38 27.94
CA GLY A 657 26.51 58.09 27.69
C GLY A 657 25.18 58.14 26.94
N THR A 658 24.48 57.01 26.91
CA THR A 658 23.18 56.83 26.26
C THR A 658 22.19 56.11 27.16
N LEU A 659 20.96 56.61 27.24
CA LEU A 659 19.81 55.96 27.87
C LEU A 659 18.79 55.55 26.79
N SER A 660 18.40 54.29 26.77
CA SER A 660 17.38 53.74 25.86
C SER A 660 16.28 53.08 26.68
N ILE A 661 15.06 53.58 26.55
CA ILE A 661 13.84 53.03 27.14
C ILE A 661 12.95 52.53 26.01
N ALA A 662 12.52 51.27 26.06
CA ALA A 662 11.54 50.71 25.16
C ALA A 662 10.37 50.12 25.97
N GLY A 663 9.16 50.30 25.47
CA GLY A 663 7.96 49.68 25.98
C GLY A 663 7.20 49.03 24.83
N ASN A 664 6.66 47.85 25.05
CA ASN A 664 5.81 47.17 24.09
C ASN A 664 4.49 46.73 24.74
N TYR A 665 3.42 46.73 23.96
CA TYR A 665 2.13 46.17 24.32
C TYR A 665 1.53 45.52 23.09
N SER A 666 0.98 44.32 23.21
CA SER A 666 0.33 43.62 22.11
C SER A 666 -0.79 42.71 22.61
N THR A 667 -1.89 42.64 21.86
CA THR A 667 -3.06 41.82 22.18
C THR A 667 -3.06 40.51 21.41
N PRO A 668 -3.90 39.52 21.81
CA PRO A 668 -4.18 38.37 20.98
C PRO A 668 -4.60 38.75 19.55
N PHE A 669 -4.35 37.86 18.61
CA PHE A 669 -4.50 37.98 17.15
C PHE A 669 -3.54 38.95 16.45
N TRP A 670 -2.61 39.58 17.18
CA TRP A 670 -1.54 40.37 16.57
C TRP A 670 -0.52 39.45 15.87
N GLY A 671 -0.02 39.88 14.71
CA GLY A 671 0.96 39.14 13.93
C GLY A 671 1.36 39.90 12.67
N SER A 672 2.45 39.46 12.03
CA SER A 672 2.84 39.95 10.71
C SER A 672 1.91 39.41 9.62
N ILE A 673 1.93 40.02 8.44
CA ILE A 673 0.98 39.72 7.34
C ILE A 673 1.17 38.30 6.79
N ASP A 674 2.39 37.78 6.85
CA ASP A 674 2.78 36.43 6.42
C ASP A 674 2.32 35.33 7.40
N LYS A 675 1.94 35.67 8.64
CA LYS A 675 1.48 34.68 9.62
C LYS A 675 0.10 34.14 9.29
N ARG A 676 -0.01 32.81 9.30
CA ARG A 676 -1.31 32.12 9.26
C ARG A 676 -2.12 32.47 10.50
N VAL A 677 -3.44 32.35 10.43
CA VAL A 677 -4.35 32.68 11.56
C VAL A 677 -3.96 31.90 12.83
N SER A 678 -3.53 30.64 12.69
CA SER A 678 -3.09 29.78 13.79
C SER A 678 -1.76 30.19 14.43
N GLU A 679 -0.92 30.96 13.72
CA GLU A 679 0.43 31.39 14.15
C GLU A 679 0.42 32.80 14.76
N ARG A 680 -0.74 33.48 14.74
CA ARG A 680 -0.91 34.78 15.36
C ARG A 680 -0.82 34.65 16.88
N GLN A 681 -0.44 35.76 17.51
CA GLN A 681 -0.29 35.83 18.96
C GLN A 681 -1.58 35.44 19.67
N ARG A 682 -1.48 34.68 20.77
CA ARG A 682 -2.63 34.23 21.57
C ARG A 682 -2.53 34.66 23.03
N GLU A 683 -1.66 35.62 23.29
CA GLU A 683 -1.38 36.13 24.62
C GLU A 683 -1.44 37.65 24.58
N THR A 684 -1.74 38.29 25.68
CA THR A 684 -1.51 39.72 25.84
C THR A 684 -0.11 39.88 26.40
N LYS A 685 0.78 40.53 25.65
CA LYS A 685 2.16 40.77 26.08
C LYS A 685 2.36 42.24 26.35
N TYR A 686 2.99 42.55 27.47
CA TYR A 686 3.50 43.88 27.75
C TYR A 686 4.86 43.79 28.38
N GLY A 687 5.77 44.65 27.95
CA GLY A 687 7.15 44.63 28.40
C GLY A 687 7.76 46.02 28.44
N VAL A 688 8.73 46.19 29.33
CA VAL A 688 9.49 47.42 29.51
C VAL A 688 10.97 47.07 29.60
N ASP A 689 11.78 47.69 28.74
CA ASP A 689 13.22 47.58 28.68
C ASP A 689 13.87 48.94 28.93
N ILE A 690 14.78 49.01 29.89
CA ILE A 690 15.55 50.20 30.21
C ILE A 690 17.02 49.82 30.16
N SER A 691 17.80 50.48 29.34
CA SER A 691 19.24 50.26 29.21
C SER A 691 19.99 51.58 29.24
N SER A 692 21.11 51.63 29.96
CA SER A 692 21.97 52.80 30.06
C SER A 692 23.43 52.38 29.91
N ASN A 693 24.14 53.04 28.99
CA ASN A 693 25.59 52.94 28.84
C ASN A 693 26.19 54.27 29.27
N LEU A 694 27.00 54.27 30.32
CA LEU A 694 27.64 55.45 30.88
C LEU A 694 29.16 55.32 30.81
N GLU A 695 29.85 56.37 30.41
CA GLU A 695 31.30 56.50 30.47
C GLU A 695 31.66 57.29 31.73
N LEU A 696 31.82 56.58 32.85
CA LEU A 696 32.11 57.20 34.14
C LEU A 696 33.51 57.87 34.17
N GLY A 697 34.39 57.53 33.22
CA GLY A 697 35.67 58.23 33.03
C GLY A 697 35.51 59.71 32.72
N LYS A 698 34.36 60.15 32.18
CA LYS A 698 34.04 61.57 31.95
C LYS A 698 33.90 62.41 33.22
N PHE A 699 33.78 61.79 34.39
CA PHE A 699 33.82 62.49 35.67
C PHE A 699 35.25 62.81 36.14
N LEU A 700 36.28 62.33 35.44
CA LEU A 700 37.70 62.58 35.74
C LEU A 700 38.30 63.58 34.73
N PRO A 701 39.40 64.29 35.06
CA PRO A 701 40.06 65.20 34.13
C PRO A 701 40.53 64.48 32.85
N GLU A 702 40.40 65.13 31.70
CA GLU A 702 40.74 64.55 30.38
C GLU A 702 42.19 64.07 30.29
N GLU A 703 43.11 64.75 30.98
CA GLU A 703 44.54 64.41 31.08
C GLU A 703 44.79 63.03 31.73
N SER A 704 43.85 62.52 32.53
CA SER A 704 44.00 61.22 33.21
C SER A 704 43.93 60.02 32.26
N GLY A 705 43.31 60.19 31.07
CA GLY A 705 43.15 59.12 30.08
C GLY A 705 42.33 57.91 30.54
N VAL A 706 41.68 57.97 31.70
CA VAL A 706 40.94 56.86 32.32
C VAL A 706 39.58 56.68 31.64
N ARG A 707 39.26 55.44 31.24
CA ARG A 707 37.94 55.05 30.71
C ARG A 707 37.30 54.00 31.60
N ILE A 708 36.07 54.26 32.04
CA ILE A 708 35.27 53.40 32.90
C ILE A 708 33.87 53.28 32.27
N PRO A 709 33.67 52.33 31.35
CA PRO A 709 32.35 52.03 30.82
C PRO A 709 31.51 51.29 31.87
N MET A 710 30.27 51.75 32.07
CA MET A 710 29.27 51.12 32.93
C MET A 710 27.99 50.86 32.14
N TYR A 711 27.51 49.62 32.18
CA TYR A 711 26.21 49.24 31.64
C TYR A 711 25.23 48.94 32.77
N VAL A 712 24.01 49.47 32.65
CA VAL A 712 22.89 49.13 33.54
C VAL A 712 21.69 48.77 32.67
N GLY A 713 21.08 47.62 32.92
CA GLY A 713 19.90 47.14 32.22
C GLY A 713 18.82 46.66 33.19
N PHE A 714 17.57 46.96 32.90
CA PHE A 714 16.37 46.41 33.52
C PHE A 714 15.40 46.00 32.41
N SER A 715 14.83 44.81 32.51
CA SER A 715 13.87 44.28 31.53
C SER A 715 12.81 43.48 32.29
N GLU A 716 11.55 43.74 31.99
CA GLU A 716 10.39 42.99 32.50
C GLU A 716 9.44 42.72 31.35
N GLU A 717 9.02 41.46 31.17
CA GLU A 717 7.98 41.05 30.23
C GLU A 717 6.93 40.26 31.00
N VAL A 718 5.67 40.64 30.82
CA VAL A 718 4.52 39.89 31.34
C VAL A 718 3.68 39.41 30.16
N SER A 719 3.35 38.12 30.19
CA SER A 719 2.45 37.49 29.24
C SER A 719 1.22 36.95 29.95
N ASN A 720 0.03 37.30 29.43
CA ASN A 720 -1.25 36.79 29.90
C ASN A 720 -1.93 36.00 28.76
N PRO A 721 -1.96 34.66 28.80
CA PRO A 721 -2.50 33.85 27.72
C PRO A 721 -4.02 34.00 27.61
N GLN A 722 -4.55 33.88 26.37
CA GLN A 722 -5.99 33.94 26.10
C GLN A 722 -6.75 32.74 26.69
N PHE A 723 -6.07 31.59 26.78
CA PHE A 723 -6.61 30.35 27.33
C PHE A 723 -5.79 29.98 28.57
N ASP A 724 -6.46 29.40 29.57
CA ASP A 724 -5.81 28.90 30.78
C ASP A 724 -4.77 27.81 30.40
N PRO A 725 -3.49 27.94 30.81
CA PRO A 725 -2.40 27.06 30.38
C PRO A 725 -2.51 25.60 30.83
#